data_AF-A0A9D0YYA3-F1
#
_entry.id   AF-A0A9D0YYA3-F1
#
_cell.length_a   1.000
_cell.length_b   1.000
_cell.length_c   1.000
_cell.angle_alpha   90.00
_cell.angle_beta   90.00
_cell.angle_gamma   90.00
#
_symmetry.space_group_name_H-M   'P 1'
#
loop_
_entity.id
_entity.type
_entity.pdbx_description
1 polymer ?
#
loop_
_entity_poly.entity_id
_entity_poly.type
_entity_poly.pdbx_seq_one_letter_code
_entity_poly.pdbx_strand_id
1 'polypeptide(L)'
;MEKSGTEFLNRLYKDMHMSDVVMHTASPSDKPSEKIEKYLDRLERVHEKVMNHPTDTGIRSLKKFYYDHYVIKPENISDKYWQFLDSQYFEQYGIHLNERLKQQHIQTILTDQKTSLDKWIDYLSSNDARFFPTWAKYWAFQGMLNIGAYDNKNEVYKRRDKSTVAPFVDLNQEVLAKVIDMIVQSVNQEQVEENFQQLVENGNFQKIYTLLLKQHKEKIMFNANTAGVWKKYDMGSDYHPLWESLQGKNTGWCTAGADTCKKQLAGGDFYVYYTYDEKGEATNPRLAIRMDGKNQIGEIRGIAQDQNIEPNFGEIVEEKIQDFPDRDKYKKRLHDTKMLTTMYKKYQNHELLTKDDLLFIYGSVEGCGWQNDPRLNELREVAFKTASGELKNNPEVVMAAVRQNYHALEYASEELKSNPEFMLEVVKQNGLALEYASEEMRSNPTIILEAIKQNGFALVYASEDLKSNSEFMLEAVKLNYNVLEYAGEEMKSNPEFMLEAVKQNGLALEYASEELKSDSKIVMAAVKQYHQALQYASDEIKSNFEFVKKVVNLNGLALRFASDELKNNPEIVMLAVAKSYGIALQYASKNLKNNPEIVMAALKPNGAAFAFASEELKSNPEFVMTAVQQNYSVFEYAGAEVKNNPAVVMTAIQSFNNLVDEYRKDSQTDFNELRNEIEDSGTPLRSASAELRKNPEFMLEAIKACEYVMIDADSTLKQDKQFVLQAIQANPNVYLGEEWKDDVDIKKAIIREKEQREKSKTEQASLSINQTVPNTLDSEVLAEKIVADMVNGLKNTNGGMSEETNHSSKAK
;
A
#
# COMPACT_ATOMS: atom_id res chain seq x y z
N MET A 1 49.02 -28.22 27.83
CA MET A 1 48.50 -27.69 26.55
C MET A 1 48.21 -26.19 26.62
N GLU A 2 47.79 -25.62 27.76
CA GLU A 2 47.47 -24.17 27.85
C GLU A 2 48.68 -23.24 27.75
N LYS A 3 49.83 -23.61 28.34
CA LYS A 3 51.07 -22.80 28.25
C LYS A 3 51.62 -22.65 26.82
N SER A 4 51.56 -23.70 25.99
CA SER A 4 51.97 -23.63 24.59
C SER A 4 50.98 -22.85 23.72
N GLY A 5 49.69 -22.92 24.05
CA GLY A 5 48.63 -22.15 23.37
C GLY A 5 48.69 -20.64 23.64
N THR A 6 48.98 -20.23 24.87
CA THR A 6 49.13 -18.79 25.22
C THR A 6 50.38 -18.19 24.60
N GLU A 7 51.47 -18.94 24.50
CA GLU A 7 52.67 -18.55 23.74
C GLU A 7 52.38 -18.42 22.24
N PHE A 8 51.61 -19.34 21.67
CA PHE A 8 51.15 -19.26 20.28
C PHE A 8 50.33 -17.98 20.03
N LEU A 9 49.34 -17.68 20.89
CA LEU A 9 48.54 -16.46 20.78
C LEU A 9 49.38 -15.19 20.92
N ASN A 10 50.33 -15.17 21.85
CA ASN A 10 51.23 -14.02 22.03
C ASN A 10 52.13 -13.78 20.82
N ARG A 11 52.56 -14.86 20.14
CA ARG A 11 53.32 -14.76 18.89
C ARG A 11 52.46 -14.25 17.74
N LEU A 12 51.23 -14.73 17.65
CA LEU A 12 50.32 -14.42 16.54
C LEU A 12 49.73 -13.00 16.64
N TYR A 13 49.29 -12.60 17.84
CA TYR A 13 48.69 -11.29 18.10
C TYR A 13 49.68 -10.41 18.85
N LYS A 14 50.48 -9.66 18.06
CA LYS A 14 51.45 -8.72 18.60
C LYS A 14 50.78 -7.75 19.58
N ASP A 15 51.39 -7.59 20.75
CA ASP A 15 50.95 -6.70 21.82
C ASP A 15 49.58 -7.05 22.47
N MET A 16 49.01 -8.24 22.20
CA MET A 16 47.77 -8.70 22.85
C MET A 16 47.87 -8.65 24.38
N HIS A 17 49.02 -9.02 24.94
CA HIS A 17 49.31 -8.97 26.37
C HIS A 17 49.30 -7.54 26.96
N MET A 18 49.30 -6.51 26.13
CA MET A 18 49.22 -5.09 26.53
C MET A 18 47.84 -4.48 26.26
N SER A 19 46.91 -5.22 25.66
CA SER A 19 45.56 -4.72 25.38
C SER A 19 44.77 -4.43 26.66
N ASP A 20 43.92 -3.41 26.63
CA ASP A 20 43.11 -2.98 27.79
C ASP A 20 42.27 -4.15 28.36
N VAL A 21 41.75 -5.00 27.47
CA VAL A 21 40.92 -6.15 27.83
C VAL A 21 41.71 -7.20 28.61
N VAL A 22 42.95 -7.47 28.22
CA VAL A 22 43.84 -8.42 28.91
C VAL A 22 44.36 -7.85 30.23
N MET A 23 44.73 -6.56 30.23
CA MET A 23 45.24 -5.87 31.41
C MET A 23 44.19 -5.66 32.51
N HIS A 24 42.89 -5.77 32.18
CA HIS A 24 41.81 -5.71 33.17
C HIS A 24 41.85 -6.85 34.20
N THR A 25 42.53 -7.96 33.87
CA THR A 25 42.70 -9.14 34.76
C THR A 25 44.14 -9.41 35.17
N ALA A 26 45.09 -8.66 34.62
CA ALA A 26 46.51 -8.95 34.74
C ALA A 26 47.29 -7.82 35.42
N SER A 27 48.38 -8.18 36.11
CA SER A 27 49.30 -7.23 36.72
C SER A 27 50.33 -6.75 35.68
N PRO A 28 50.75 -5.47 35.70
CA PRO A 28 51.87 -5.00 34.88
C PRO A 28 53.14 -5.86 34.98
N SER A 29 53.36 -6.49 36.13
CA SER A 29 54.52 -7.35 36.44
C SER A 29 54.45 -8.79 35.88
N ASP A 30 53.29 -9.24 35.41
CA ASP A 30 53.11 -10.59 34.86
C ASP A 30 53.85 -10.75 33.52
N LYS A 31 54.30 -11.96 33.19
CA LYS A 31 54.88 -12.23 31.86
C LYS A 31 53.79 -12.16 30.77
N PRO A 32 54.14 -11.85 29.51
CA PRO A 32 53.16 -11.76 28.41
C PRO A 32 52.19 -12.95 28.28
N SER A 33 52.69 -14.19 28.38
CA SER A 33 51.83 -15.39 28.33
C SER A 33 50.93 -15.54 29.55
N GLU A 34 51.43 -15.22 30.75
CA GLU A 34 50.66 -15.23 32.01
C GLU A 34 49.54 -14.19 32.00
N LYS A 35 49.76 -13.02 31.39
CA LYS A 35 48.73 -11.99 31.19
C LYS A 35 47.59 -12.52 30.33
N ILE A 36 47.93 -13.18 29.21
CA ILE A 36 46.95 -13.76 28.28
C ILE A 36 46.21 -14.93 28.93
N GLU A 37 46.90 -15.78 29.69
CA GLU A 37 46.30 -16.90 30.44
C GLU A 37 45.22 -16.41 31.40
N LYS A 38 45.52 -15.41 32.24
CA LYS A 38 44.54 -14.80 33.18
C LYS A 38 43.29 -14.26 32.48
N TYR A 39 43.47 -13.72 31.27
CA TYR A 39 42.36 -13.25 30.44
C TYR A 39 41.52 -14.41 29.89
N LEU A 40 42.15 -15.44 29.34
CA LEU A 40 41.46 -16.62 28.84
C LEU A 40 40.70 -17.36 29.94
N ASP A 41 41.27 -17.49 31.14
CA ASP A 41 40.59 -18.08 32.30
C ASP A 41 39.34 -17.28 32.69
N ARG A 42 39.38 -15.95 32.58
CA ARG A 42 38.20 -15.11 32.81
C ARG A 42 37.17 -15.34 31.73
N LEU A 43 37.57 -15.41 30.47
CA LEU A 43 36.68 -15.67 29.34
C LEU A 43 35.98 -17.03 29.51
N GLU A 44 36.74 -18.06 29.88
CA GLU A 44 36.25 -19.41 30.16
C GLU A 44 35.27 -19.42 31.33
N ARG A 45 35.58 -18.77 32.46
CA ARG A 45 34.64 -18.63 33.58
C ARG A 45 33.33 -17.94 33.18
N VAL A 46 33.39 -16.96 32.29
CA VAL A 46 32.20 -16.27 31.78
C VAL A 46 31.38 -17.23 30.92
N HIS A 47 32.01 -17.99 30.03
CA HIS A 47 31.34 -19.00 29.19
C HIS A 47 30.77 -20.14 30.04
N GLU A 48 31.51 -20.69 31.01
CA GLU A 48 31.06 -21.72 31.95
C GLU A 48 29.88 -21.27 32.80
N LYS A 49 29.90 -20.03 33.29
CA LYS A 49 28.79 -19.48 34.07
C LYS A 49 27.50 -19.40 33.23
N VAL A 50 27.64 -19.07 31.95
CA VAL A 50 26.54 -19.02 30.99
C VAL A 50 26.07 -20.43 30.61
N MET A 51 26.98 -21.40 30.48
CA MET A 51 26.68 -22.82 30.20
C MET A 51 25.94 -23.52 31.35
N ASN A 52 26.44 -23.37 32.58
CA ASN A 52 25.96 -24.14 33.74
C ASN A 52 24.70 -23.53 34.38
N HIS A 53 24.46 -22.24 34.16
CA HIS A 53 23.27 -21.52 34.64
C HIS A 53 22.70 -20.60 33.55
N PRO A 54 22.10 -21.19 32.48
CA PRO A 54 21.56 -20.42 31.38
C PRO A 54 20.32 -19.64 31.86
N THR A 55 20.54 -18.39 32.26
CA THR A 55 19.46 -17.42 32.41
C THR A 55 19.39 -16.61 31.12
N ASP A 56 18.18 -16.30 30.67
CA ASP A 56 17.95 -15.44 29.50
C ASP A 56 18.72 -14.11 29.60
N THR A 57 18.94 -13.62 30.83
CA THR A 57 19.68 -12.38 31.08
C THR A 57 21.19 -12.55 30.90
N GLY A 58 21.76 -13.69 31.28
CA GLY A 58 23.19 -13.99 31.18
C GLY A 58 23.66 -14.15 29.73
N ILE A 59 22.97 -14.99 28.94
CA ILE A 59 23.26 -15.21 27.52
C ILE A 59 23.09 -13.90 26.73
N ARG A 60 22.02 -13.15 27.02
CA ARG A 60 21.74 -11.88 26.34
C ARG A 60 22.79 -10.81 26.65
N SER A 61 23.35 -10.80 27.87
CA SER A 61 24.46 -9.92 28.24
C SER A 61 25.76 -10.28 27.53
N LEU A 62 26.06 -11.59 27.40
CA LEU A 62 27.22 -12.08 26.65
C LEU A 62 27.12 -11.70 25.16
N LYS A 63 25.99 -12.00 24.52
CA LYS A 63 25.74 -11.64 23.11
C LYS A 63 25.82 -10.13 22.88
N LYS A 64 25.22 -9.33 23.77
CA LYS A 64 25.30 -7.87 23.71
C LYS A 64 26.75 -7.37 23.71
N PHE A 65 27.62 -7.93 24.55
CA PHE A 65 29.04 -7.58 24.56
C PHE A 65 29.66 -7.80 23.17
N TYR A 66 29.44 -8.95 22.55
CA TYR A 66 29.97 -9.22 21.20
C TYR A 66 29.35 -8.32 20.12
N TYR A 67 28.06 -8.01 20.20
CA TYR A 67 27.42 -7.10 19.25
C TYR A 67 28.05 -5.71 19.28
N ASP A 68 28.24 -5.16 20.48
CA ASP A 68 28.77 -3.80 20.67
C ASP A 68 30.21 -3.66 20.12
N HIS A 69 30.97 -4.76 20.04
CA HIS A 69 32.36 -4.77 19.57
C HIS A 69 32.51 -5.14 18.09
N TYR A 70 31.64 -6.00 17.54
CA TYR A 70 31.90 -6.64 16.23
C TYR A 70 30.82 -6.40 15.18
N VAL A 71 29.58 -6.10 15.56
CA VAL A 71 28.52 -5.79 14.60
C VAL A 71 28.75 -4.40 14.02
N ILE A 72 28.56 -4.25 12.71
CA ILE A 72 28.70 -2.97 12.03
C ILE A 72 27.80 -1.90 12.67
N LYS A 73 28.31 -0.67 12.76
CA LYS A 73 27.50 0.48 13.17
C LYS A 73 26.87 1.15 11.94
N PRO A 74 25.62 1.66 11.99
CA PRO A 74 24.95 2.26 10.84
C PRO A 74 25.79 3.32 10.11
N GLU A 75 26.54 4.12 10.85
CA GLU A 75 27.43 5.17 10.33
C GLU A 75 28.64 4.64 9.53
N ASN A 76 28.97 3.36 9.63
CA ASN A 76 30.06 2.74 8.89
C ASN A 76 29.60 2.10 7.57
N ILE A 77 28.30 2.09 7.27
CA ILE A 77 27.78 1.60 5.99
C ILE A 77 28.14 2.61 4.90
N SER A 78 29.00 2.21 3.96
CA SER A 78 29.56 3.14 2.97
C SER A 78 28.53 3.68 1.97
N ASP A 79 28.73 4.91 1.50
CA ASP A 79 27.92 5.50 0.42
C ASP A 79 27.92 4.66 -0.86
N LYS A 80 29.04 3.98 -1.16
CA LYS A 80 29.13 3.06 -2.30
C LYS A 80 28.16 1.89 -2.21
N TYR A 81 27.90 1.39 -1.00
CA TYR A 81 26.91 0.34 -0.78
C TYR A 81 25.50 0.88 -1.03
N TRP A 82 25.19 2.10 -0.54
CA TRP A 82 23.91 2.73 -0.79
C TRP A 82 23.67 3.05 -2.26
N GLN A 83 24.69 3.54 -2.97
CA GLN A 83 24.63 3.77 -4.42
C GLN A 83 24.39 2.47 -5.18
N PHE A 84 25.12 1.41 -4.85
CA PHE A 84 24.91 0.09 -5.44
C PHE A 84 23.49 -0.42 -5.18
N LEU A 85 23.01 -0.34 -3.94
CA LEU A 85 21.67 -0.80 -3.57
C LEU A 85 20.57 0.06 -4.20
N ASP A 86 20.78 1.36 -4.35
CA ASP A 86 19.87 2.29 -5.03
C ASP A 86 19.76 1.94 -6.52
N SER A 87 20.90 1.70 -7.19
CA SER A 87 20.90 1.21 -8.57
C SER A 87 20.17 -0.12 -8.70
N GLN A 88 20.38 -1.06 -7.77
CA GLN A 88 19.65 -2.34 -7.76
C GLN A 88 18.13 -2.14 -7.53
N TYR A 89 17.72 -1.24 -6.63
CA TYR A 89 16.30 -0.94 -6.38
C TYR A 89 15.64 -0.24 -7.56
N PHE A 90 16.35 0.68 -8.20
CA PHE A 90 15.88 1.35 -9.40
C PHE A 90 15.77 0.37 -10.58
N GLU A 91 16.76 -0.49 -10.76
CA GLU A 91 16.74 -1.58 -11.77
C GLU A 91 15.62 -2.59 -11.52
N GLN A 92 15.35 -2.95 -10.25
CA GLN A 92 14.39 -4.00 -9.89
C GLN A 92 12.95 -3.51 -9.73
N TYR A 93 12.75 -2.27 -9.28
CA TYR A 93 11.44 -1.75 -8.87
C TYR A 93 11.12 -0.36 -9.45
N GLY A 94 12.03 0.26 -10.20
CA GLY A 94 11.85 1.61 -10.76
C GLY A 94 11.79 2.72 -9.70
N ILE A 95 12.20 2.43 -8.46
CA ILE A 95 12.15 3.36 -7.33
C ILE A 95 13.55 3.58 -6.75
N HIS A 96 13.84 4.83 -6.41
CA HIS A 96 15.02 5.16 -5.60
C HIS A 96 14.77 4.83 -4.13
N LEU A 97 15.83 4.45 -3.43
CA LEU A 97 15.85 4.20 -2.00
C LEU A 97 15.53 5.48 -1.23
N ASN A 98 14.34 5.52 -0.65
CA ASN A 98 13.98 6.52 0.34
C ASN A 98 14.53 6.16 1.74
N GLU A 99 14.46 7.11 2.66
CA GLU A 99 14.98 6.95 4.02
C GLU A 99 14.31 5.78 4.78
N ARG A 100 13.02 5.54 4.55
CA ARG A 100 12.32 4.39 5.16
C ARG A 100 12.93 3.05 4.71
N LEU A 101 13.22 2.89 3.43
CA LEU A 101 13.85 1.69 2.88
C LEU A 101 15.29 1.53 3.37
N LYS A 102 16.07 2.61 3.44
CA LYS A 102 17.43 2.57 4.01
C LYS A 102 17.41 2.10 5.47
N GLN A 103 16.49 2.60 6.28
CA GLN A 103 16.35 2.15 7.68
C GLN A 103 15.99 0.66 7.78
N GLN A 104 15.14 0.15 6.90
CA GLN A 104 14.83 -1.29 6.83
C GLN A 104 16.06 -2.12 6.46
N HIS A 105 16.90 -1.65 5.54
CA HIS A 105 18.16 -2.31 5.18
C HIS A 105 19.20 -2.26 6.29
N ILE A 106 19.33 -1.14 6.99
CA ILE A 106 20.18 -1.04 8.20
C ILE A 106 19.75 -2.11 9.20
N GLN A 107 18.45 -2.20 9.48
CA GLN A 107 17.94 -3.21 10.40
C GLN A 107 18.21 -4.64 9.91
N THR A 108 18.10 -4.89 8.60
CA THR A 108 18.41 -6.19 7.99
C THR A 108 19.88 -6.56 8.20
N ILE A 109 20.80 -5.65 7.86
CA ILE A 109 22.24 -5.85 8.02
C ILE A 109 22.60 -6.16 9.48
N LEU A 110 22.05 -5.38 10.43
CA LEU A 110 22.30 -5.58 11.85
C LEU A 110 21.76 -6.94 12.32
N THR A 111 20.59 -7.34 11.84
CA THR A 111 19.95 -8.61 12.22
C THR A 111 20.72 -9.80 11.68
N ASP A 112 21.11 -9.77 10.40
CA ASP A 112 21.88 -10.85 9.78
C ASP A 112 23.27 -10.98 10.41
N GLN A 113 23.95 -9.88 10.75
CA GLN A 113 25.24 -9.94 11.46
C GLN A 113 25.10 -10.48 12.88
N LYS A 114 24.06 -10.08 13.63
CA LYS A 114 23.83 -10.62 14.98
C LYS A 114 23.50 -12.11 14.94
N THR A 115 22.61 -12.54 14.06
CA THR A 115 22.17 -13.95 13.97
C THR A 115 23.26 -14.88 13.46
N SER A 116 24.08 -14.44 12.51
CA SER A 116 25.27 -15.21 12.08
C SER A 116 26.34 -15.29 13.17
N LEU A 117 26.57 -14.21 13.92
CA LEU A 117 27.51 -14.17 15.05
C LEU A 117 27.04 -15.05 16.22
N ASP A 118 25.74 -15.07 16.49
CA ASP A 118 25.12 -15.87 17.54
C ASP A 118 25.45 -17.35 17.41
N LYS A 119 25.42 -17.92 16.20
CA LYS A 119 25.76 -19.34 15.99
C LYS A 119 27.16 -19.68 16.48
N TRP A 120 28.12 -18.79 16.24
CA TRP A 120 29.49 -18.97 16.71
C TRP A 120 29.59 -18.83 18.23
N ILE A 121 28.92 -17.83 18.81
CA ILE A 121 28.91 -17.62 20.26
C ILE A 121 28.25 -18.81 20.97
N ASP A 122 27.08 -19.22 20.50
CA ASP A 122 26.27 -20.29 21.07
C ASP A 122 27.01 -21.62 20.99
N TYR A 123 27.60 -21.96 19.84
CA TYR A 123 28.37 -23.19 19.69
C TYR A 123 29.65 -23.22 20.53
N LEU A 124 30.48 -22.17 20.45
CA LEU A 124 31.75 -22.14 21.20
C LEU A 124 31.54 -22.06 22.72
N SER A 125 30.37 -21.58 23.14
CA SER A 125 29.93 -21.57 24.53
C SER A 125 28.97 -22.72 24.85
N SER A 126 28.93 -23.79 24.05
CA SER A 126 28.09 -24.96 24.30
C SER A 126 28.89 -26.12 24.94
N ASN A 127 28.16 -27.10 25.48
CA ASN A 127 28.76 -28.34 25.97
C ASN A 127 29.50 -29.13 24.88
N ASP A 128 29.13 -28.98 23.61
CA ASP A 128 29.76 -29.70 22.50
C ASP A 128 31.18 -29.18 22.22
N ALA A 129 31.43 -27.89 22.47
CA ALA A 129 32.73 -27.25 22.31
C ALA A 129 33.59 -27.28 23.59
N ARG A 130 33.15 -27.94 24.67
CA ARG A 130 33.86 -27.95 25.97
C ARG A 130 35.25 -28.59 25.91
N PHE A 131 35.47 -29.48 24.94
CA PHE A 131 36.73 -30.20 24.76
C PHE A 131 37.77 -29.42 23.96
N PHE A 132 37.38 -28.32 23.32
CA PHE A 132 38.35 -27.45 22.66
C PHE A 132 39.11 -26.61 23.69
N PRO A 133 40.44 -26.46 23.55
CA PRO A 133 41.18 -25.53 24.40
C PRO A 133 40.67 -24.09 24.24
N THR A 134 40.54 -23.35 25.33
CA THR A 134 40.03 -21.96 25.33
C THR A 134 40.84 -21.04 24.41
N TRP A 135 42.17 -21.21 24.35
CA TRP A 135 43.02 -20.45 23.43
C TRP A 135 42.70 -20.73 21.95
N ALA A 136 42.32 -21.97 21.60
CA ALA A 136 41.98 -22.38 20.24
C ALA A 136 40.58 -21.87 19.85
N LYS A 137 39.61 -21.90 20.79
CA LYS A 137 38.30 -21.26 20.60
C LYS A 137 38.46 -19.75 20.35
N TYR A 138 39.31 -19.09 21.14
CA TYR A 138 39.61 -17.67 20.96
C TYR A 138 40.24 -17.40 19.58
N TRP A 139 41.24 -18.18 19.18
CA TRP A 139 41.88 -18.06 17.85
C TRP A 139 40.87 -18.25 16.71
N ALA A 140 40.03 -19.29 16.77
CA ALA A 140 39.02 -19.55 15.75
C ALA A 140 38.00 -18.42 15.66
N PHE A 141 37.54 -17.90 16.81
CA PHE A 141 36.61 -16.78 16.86
C PHE A 141 37.23 -15.49 16.28
N GLN A 142 38.47 -15.16 16.64
CA GLN A 142 39.18 -14.02 16.03
C GLN A 142 39.41 -14.22 14.53
N GLY A 143 39.65 -15.46 14.10
CA GLY A 143 39.82 -15.82 12.71
C GLY A 143 38.56 -15.59 11.88
N MET A 144 37.40 -16.08 12.35
CA MET A 144 36.13 -15.95 11.61
C MET A 144 35.64 -14.49 11.52
N LEU A 145 35.96 -13.65 12.51
CA LEU A 145 35.67 -12.22 12.49
C LEU A 145 36.37 -11.48 11.34
N ASN A 146 37.43 -12.04 10.77
CA ASN A 146 38.16 -11.43 9.64
C ASN A 146 37.61 -11.85 8.25
N ILE A 147 36.60 -12.72 8.21
CA ILE A 147 36.03 -13.25 6.97
C ILE A 147 34.85 -12.38 6.52
N GLY A 148 34.97 -11.82 5.31
CA GLY A 148 33.98 -10.96 4.66
C GLY A 148 33.08 -11.71 3.68
N ALA A 149 32.46 -10.99 2.76
CA ALA A 149 31.54 -11.58 1.77
C ALA A 149 32.22 -12.61 0.87
N TYR A 150 31.48 -13.68 0.52
CA TYR A 150 31.92 -14.65 -0.48
C TYR A 150 31.79 -14.06 -1.89
N ASP A 151 32.85 -14.18 -2.69
CA ASP A 151 32.88 -13.78 -4.09
C ASP A 151 32.62 -15.01 -4.97
N ASN A 152 31.39 -15.16 -5.47
CA ASN A 152 30.99 -16.28 -6.31
C ASN A 152 31.79 -16.38 -7.62
N LYS A 153 32.27 -15.25 -8.16
CA LYS A 153 32.99 -15.23 -9.44
C LYS A 153 34.40 -15.78 -9.31
N ASN A 154 35.06 -15.45 -8.20
CA ASN A 154 36.45 -15.83 -7.93
C ASN A 154 36.56 -16.99 -6.93
N GLU A 155 35.43 -17.49 -6.41
CA GLU A 155 35.30 -18.56 -5.42
C GLU A 155 36.10 -18.34 -4.13
N VAL A 156 36.27 -17.09 -3.71
CA VAL A 156 37.07 -16.72 -2.53
C VAL A 156 36.29 -15.82 -1.57
N TYR A 157 36.60 -15.92 -0.28
CA TYR A 157 36.09 -14.98 0.70
C TYR A 157 36.93 -13.71 0.74
N LYS A 158 36.26 -12.55 0.69
CA LYS A 158 36.91 -11.25 0.91
C LYS A 158 37.32 -11.10 2.38
N ARG A 159 38.22 -10.16 2.66
CA ARG A 159 38.56 -9.78 4.04
C ARG A 159 37.48 -8.86 4.61
N ARG A 160 37.10 -9.05 5.87
CA ARG A 160 36.20 -8.15 6.60
C ARG A 160 36.94 -6.91 7.08
N ASP A 161 36.26 -5.77 6.99
CA ASP A 161 36.62 -4.50 7.60
C ASP A 161 35.40 -3.84 8.26
N LYS A 162 35.60 -2.66 8.84
CA LYS A 162 34.56 -1.91 9.56
C LYS A 162 33.34 -1.50 8.69
N SER A 163 33.48 -1.51 7.37
CA SER A 163 32.42 -1.15 6.41
C SER A 163 31.70 -2.37 5.82
N THR A 164 32.11 -3.58 6.21
CA THR A 164 31.55 -4.81 5.68
C THR A 164 30.13 -5.02 6.19
N VAL A 165 29.17 -4.97 5.27
CA VAL A 165 27.74 -5.21 5.54
C VAL A 165 27.36 -6.69 5.58
N ALA A 166 28.18 -7.57 5.00
CA ALA A 166 27.85 -8.99 4.89
C ALA A 166 27.74 -9.69 6.26
N PRO A 167 26.89 -10.72 6.40
CA PRO A 167 26.82 -11.56 7.60
C PRO A 167 28.18 -12.20 7.90
N PHE A 168 28.42 -12.63 9.15
CA PHE A 168 29.60 -13.44 9.46
C PHE A 168 29.52 -14.78 8.75
N VAL A 169 30.68 -15.35 8.44
CA VAL A 169 30.77 -16.65 7.75
C VAL A 169 29.97 -17.70 8.52
N ASP A 170 29.25 -18.57 7.82
CA ASP A 170 28.49 -19.61 8.48
C ASP A 170 29.40 -20.59 9.23
N LEU A 171 28.94 -21.00 10.41
CA LEU A 171 29.55 -22.06 11.19
C LEU A 171 29.24 -23.42 10.53
N ASN A 172 30.30 -24.14 10.17
CA ASN A 172 30.26 -25.56 9.86
C ASN A 172 31.07 -26.29 10.95
N GLN A 173 30.37 -27.06 11.79
CA GLN A 173 30.95 -27.67 12.98
C GLN A 173 32.03 -28.71 12.65
N GLU A 174 31.83 -29.50 11.59
CA GLU A 174 32.79 -30.51 11.13
C GLU A 174 34.07 -29.84 10.62
N VAL A 175 33.92 -28.82 9.78
CA VAL A 175 35.07 -28.05 9.28
C VAL A 175 35.79 -27.35 10.43
N LEU A 176 35.05 -26.73 11.37
CA LEU A 176 35.65 -26.08 12.53
C LEU A 176 36.42 -27.07 13.42
N ALA A 177 35.86 -28.25 13.69
CA ALA A 177 36.54 -29.29 14.47
C ALA A 177 37.87 -29.67 13.80
N LYS A 178 37.87 -29.92 12.49
CA LYS A 178 39.10 -30.21 11.74
C LYS A 178 40.11 -29.05 11.81
N VAL A 179 39.65 -27.81 11.73
CA VAL A 179 40.53 -26.62 11.87
C VAL A 179 41.15 -26.54 13.26
N ILE A 180 40.38 -26.80 14.32
CA ILE A 180 40.87 -26.78 15.70
C ILE A 180 41.85 -27.92 15.95
N ASP A 181 41.56 -29.13 15.46
CA ASP A 181 42.45 -30.28 15.61
C ASP A 181 43.82 -30.02 14.96
N MET A 182 43.84 -29.47 13.74
CA MET A 182 45.08 -29.14 13.04
C MET A 182 45.93 -28.11 13.82
N ILE A 183 45.33 -27.05 14.38
CA ILE A 183 46.09 -26.05 15.13
C ILE A 183 46.62 -26.59 16.46
N VAL A 184 45.84 -27.45 17.14
CA VAL A 184 46.27 -28.09 18.39
C VAL A 184 47.45 -29.03 18.11
N GLN A 185 47.36 -29.85 17.06
CA GLN A 185 48.45 -30.71 16.61
C GLN A 185 49.72 -29.90 16.32
N SER A 186 49.62 -28.82 15.54
CA SER A 186 50.78 -27.97 15.23
C SER A 186 51.41 -27.32 16.46
N VAL A 187 50.60 -26.80 17.39
CA VAL A 187 51.11 -26.22 18.65
C VAL A 187 51.78 -27.27 19.54
N ASN A 188 51.32 -28.52 19.48
CA ASN A 188 51.93 -29.66 20.16
C ASN A 188 53.13 -30.26 19.39
N GLN A 189 53.52 -29.69 18.26
CA GLN A 189 54.59 -30.20 17.37
C GLN A 189 54.30 -31.60 16.79
N GLU A 190 53.02 -31.92 16.62
CA GLU A 190 52.54 -33.12 15.95
C GLU A 190 52.43 -32.90 14.43
N GLN A 191 52.40 -33.98 13.66
CA GLN A 191 52.36 -33.93 12.20
C GLN A 191 50.97 -33.49 11.70
N VAL A 192 50.93 -32.48 10.84
CA VAL A 192 49.71 -32.00 10.14
C VAL A 192 49.81 -32.35 8.66
N GLU A 193 48.67 -32.42 7.96
CA GLU A 193 48.62 -32.60 6.50
C GLU A 193 49.51 -31.55 5.78
N GLU A 194 50.34 -31.99 4.83
CA GLU A 194 51.42 -31.20 4.21
C GLU A 194 50.92 -29.90 3.53
N ASN A 195 49.72 -29.96 2.93
CA ASN A 195 49.05 -28.82 2.29
C ASN A 195 48.55 -27.75 3.28
N PHE A 196 48.45 -28.07 4.58
CA PHE A 196 48.01 -27.14 5.62
C PHE A 196 49.14 -26.71 6.57
N GLN A 197 50.28 -27.39 6.59
CA GLN A 197 51.42 -27.15 7.50
C GLN A 197 51.78 -25.65 7.61
N GLN A 198 52.07 -24.98 6.49
CA GLN A 198 52.45 -23.57 6.48
C GLN A 198 51.31 -22.63 6.94
N LEU A 199 50.04 -22.98 6.67
CA LEU A 199 48.90 -22.16 7.06
C LEU A 199 48.66 -22.23 8.57
N VAL A 200 48.82 -23.42 9.14
CA VAL A 200 48.61 -23.69 10.57
C VAL A 200 49.75 -23.07 11.40
N GLU A 201 51.00 -23.18 10.96
CA GLU A 201 52.16 -22.53 11.60
C GLU A 201 51.99 -21.00 11.68
N ASN A 202 51.44 -20.41 10.62
CA ASN A 202 51.15 -18.98 10.53
C ASN A 202 49.82 -18.59 11.21
N GLY A 203 49.06 -19.54 11.76
CA GLY A 203 47.78 -19.28 12.41
C GLY A 203 46.70 -18.70 11.48
N ASN A 204 46.73 -19.03 10.18
CA ASN A 204 45.84 -18.44 9.19
C ASN A 204 44.47 -19.13 9.12
N PHE A 205 43.65 -18.91 10.15
CA PHE A 205 42.31 -19.49 10.25
C PHE A 205 41.47 -19.27 8.98
N GLN A 206 41.45 -18.04 8.44
CA GLN A 206 40.63 -17.71 7.27
C GLN A 206 40.93 -18.62 6.08
N LYS A 207 42.20 -18.80 5.71
CA LYS A 207 42.55 -19.64 4.56
C LYS A 207 42.26 -21.11 4.81
N ILE A 208 42.54 -21.61 6.02
CA ILE A 208 42.31 -23.02 6.37
C ILE A 208 40.81 -23.34 6.31
N TYR A 209 39.99 -22.53 7.00
CA TYR A 209 38.55 -22.73 7.10
C TYR A 209 37.86 -22.63 5.74
N THR A 210 38.25 -21.65 4.92
CA THR A 210 37.64 -21.44 3.59
C THR A 210 38.02 -22.52 2.57
N LEU A 211 39.25 -23.03 2.60
CA LEU A 211 39.66 -24.17 1.77
C LEU A 211 38.90 -25.45 2.12
N LEU A 212 38.75 -25.74 3.42
CA LEU A 212 38.00 -26.90 3.87
C LEU A 212 36.50 -26.80 3.55
N LEU A 213 35.90 -25.60 3.66
CA LEU A 213 34.52 -25.36 3.21
C LEU A 213 34.35 -25.62 1.71
N LYS A 214 35.33 -25.23 0.89
CA LYS A 214 35.32 -25.48 -0.56
C LYS A 214 35.40 -26.99 -0.85
N GLN A 215 36.36 -27.69 -0.25
CA GLN A 215 36.50 -29.15 -0.38
C GLN A 215 35.21 -29.89 0.04
N HIS A 216 34.58 -29.44 1.12
CA HIS A 216 33.31 -30.00 1.59
C HIS A 216 32.17 -29.77 0.59
N LYS A 217 32.05 -28.58 -0.02
CA LYS A 217 31.05 -28.29 -1.07
C LYS A 217 31.27 -29.14 -2.33
N GLU A 218 32.51 -29.24 -2.79
CA GLU A 218 32.88 -30.05 -3.96
C GLU A 218 32.55 -31.54 -3.73
N LYS A 219 32.84 -32.07 -2.54
CA LYS A 219 32.48 -33.45 -2.16
C LYS A 219 30.97 -33.71 -2.30
N ILE A 220 30.12 -32.72 -1.98
CA ILE A 220 28.65 -32.83 -2.12
C ILE A 220 28.24 -32.75 -3.60
N MET A 221 28.78 -31.80 -4.37
CA MET A 221 28.43 -31.61 -5.77
C MET A 221 28.84 -32.80 -6.66
N PHE A 222 30.06 -33.31 -6.49
CA PHE A 222 30.61 -34.43 -7.27
C PHE A 222 30.16 -35.81 -6.76
N ASN A 223 29.30 -35.87 -5.74
CA ASN A 223 28.60 -37.10 -5.42
C ASN A 223 27.62 -37.43 -6.57
N ALA A 224 27.85 -38.57 -7.24
CA ALA A 224 27.04 -39.03 -8.36
C ALA A 224 25.59 -39.38 -7.97
N ASN A 225 25.30 -39.50 -6.67
CA ASN A 225 23.97 -39.80 -6.17
C ASN A 225 23.06 -38.56 -6.21
N THR A 226 22.04 -38.60 -7.08
CA THR A 226 21.00 -37.56 -7.20
C THR A 226 19.72 -37.89 -6.42
N ALA A 227 19.69 -39.05 -5.74
CA ALA A 227 18.53 -39.47 -4.95
C ALA A 227 18.31 -38.52 -3.77
N GLY A 228 17.06 -38.09 -3.62
CA GLY A 228 16.67 -37.09 -2.64
C GLY A 228 15.17 -36.91 -2.58
N VAL A 229 14.75 -35.88 -1.85
CA VAL A 229 13.33 -35.55 -1.67
C VAL A 229 13.10 -34.05 -1.76
N TRP A 230 11.97 -33.67 -2.32
CA TRP A 230 11.45 -32.32 -2.23
C TRP A 230 10.83 -32.08 -0.87
N LYS A 231 11.23 -31.01 -0.21
CA LYS A 231 10.57 -30.48 0.99
C LYS A 231 9.96 -29.13 0.67
N LYS A 232 8.69 -28.97 1.04
CA LYS A 232 7.94 -27.73 0.90
C LYS A 232 7.99 -26.95 2.22
N TYR A 233 8.11 -25.63 2.10
CA TYR A 233 7.95 -24.66 3.16
C TYR A 233 6.82 -23.70 2.74
N ASP A 234 5.78 -23.60 3.55
CA ASP A 234 4.56 -22.89 3.18
C ASP A 234 4.70 -21.37 3.30
N MET A 235 4.03 -20.66 2.41
CA MET A 235 3.94 -19.21 2.44
C MET A 235 3.41 -18.71 3.79
N GLY A 236 4.13 -17.80 4.42
CA GLY A 236 3.81 -17.23 5.74
C GLY A 236 4.11 -18.17 6.92
N SER A 237 4.69 -19.35 6.69
CA SER A 237 5.12 -20.23 7.78
C SER A 237 6.27 -19.64 8.57
N ASP A 238 6.55 -20.24 9.73
CA ASP A 238 7.80 -19.97 10.42
C ASP A 238 8.98 -20.24 9.47
N TYR A 239 9.90 -19.27 9.38
CA TYR A 239 11.04 -19.32 8.48
C TYR A 239 12.22 -20.10 9.06
N HIS A 240 12.25 -20.32 10.39
CA HIS A 240 13.35 -21.01 11.07
C HIS A 240 13.65 -22.39 10.47
N PRO A 241 12.67 -23.27 10.17
CA PRO A 241 12.97 -24.60 9.60
C PRO A 241 13.66 -24.56 8.23
N LEU A 242 13.24 -23.65 7.34
CA LEU A 242 13.91 -23.45 6.05
C LEU A 242 15.29 -22.85 6.28
N TRP A 243 15.37 -21.77 7.06
CA TRP A 243 16.62 -21.08 7.35
C TRP A 243 17.65 -22.04 7.93
N GLU A 244 17.35 -22.73 9.04
CA GLU A 244 18.23 -23.70 9.71
C GLU A 244 18.75 -24.76 8.74
N SER A 245 17.88 -25.30 7.88
CA SER A 245 18.27 -26.36 6.93
C SER A 245 19.31 -25.93 5.90
N LEU A 246 19.46 -24.63 5.65
CA LEU A 246 20.41 -24.07 4.69
C LEU A 246 21.73 -23.65 5.32
N GLN A 247 21.81 -23.57 6.66
CA GLN A 247 22.97 -23.02 7.35
C GLN A 247 24.18 -23.95 7.25
N GLY A 248 25.35 -23.38 6.92
CA GLY A 248 26.59 -24.14 6.79
C GLY A 248 26.63 -25.09 5.57
N LYS A 249 25.62 -25.05 4.70
CA LYS A 249 25.53 -25.87 3.47
C LYS A 249 26.19 -25.21 2.25
N ASN A 250 26.54 -23.94 2.35
CA ASN A 250 27.26 -23.19 1.30
C ASN A 250 26.58 -23.24 -0.09
N THR A 251 25.24 -23.13 -0.11
CA THR A 251 24.43 -23.22 -1.34
C THR A 251 24.65 -22.05 -2.30
N GLY A 252 25.15 -20.91 -1.80
CA GLY A 252 25.24 -19.66 -2.56
C GLY A 252 23.91 -18.92 -2.72
N TRP A 253 22.83 -19.42 -2.12
CA TRP A 253 21.50 -18.81 -2.19
C TRP A 253 21.34 -17.70 -1.15
N CYS A 254 20.77 -16.57 -1.57
CA CYS A 254 20.44 -15.48 -0.65
C CYS A 254 19.43 -15.90 0.44
N THR A 255 18.61 -16.92 0.18
CA THR A 255 17.66 -17.53 1.15
C THR A 255 18.35 -18.09 2.40
N ALA A 256 19.67 -18.32 2.38
CA ALA A 256 20.40 -18.68 3.59
C ALA A 256 20.45 -17.53 4.63
N GLY A 257 20.23 -16.28 4.22
CA GLY A 257 20.07 -15.14 5.14
C GLY A 257 18.69 -15.14 5.81
N ALA A 258 18.62 -14.81 7.11
CA ALA A 258 17.41 -14.95 7.92
C ALA A 258 16.26 -14.07 7.41
N ASP A 259 16.53 -12.77 7.17
CA ASP A 259 15.50 -11.85 6.69
C ASP A 259 15.08 -12.13 5.24
N THR A 260 16.01 -12.56 4.38
CA THR A 260 15.69 -12.96 3.00
C THR A 260 14.81 -14.21 2.98
N CYS A 261 15.13 -15.21 3.82
CA CYS A 261 14.30 -16.39 4.02
C CYS A 261 12.88 -16.00 4.43
N LYS A 262 12.75 -15.15 5.46
CA LYS A 262 11.47 -14.63 5.94
C LYS A 262 10.69 -13.89 4.85
N LYS A 263 11.33 -13.01 4.08
CA LYS A 263 10.69 -12.24 3.00
C LYS A 263 10.21 -13.16 1.86
N GLN A 264 11.03 -14.14 1.47
CA GLN A 264 10.66 -15.08 0.40
C GLN A 264 9.50 -15.98 0.81
N LEU A 265 9.48 -16.48 2.05
CA LEU A 265 8.35 -17.23 2.58
C LEU A 265 7.11 -16.36 2.79
N ALA A 266 7.25 -15.07 3.14
CA ALA A 266 6.11 -14.17 3.16
C ALA A 266 5.53 -13.94 1.75
N GLY A 267 6.37 -13.99 0.72
CA GLY A 267 6.00 -13.76 -0.67
C GLY A 267 5.50 -14.99 -1.43
N GLY A 268 5.79 -16.21 -0.98
CA GLY A 268 5.33 -17.43 -1.62
C GLY A 268 5.82 -18.72 -0.98
N ASP A 269 5.30 -19.85 -1.46
CA ASP A 269 5.78 -21.18 -1.07
C ASP A 269 7.26 -21.33 -1.52
N PHE A 270 8.03 -22.13 -0.77
CA PHE A 270 9.43 -22.40 -1.10
C PHE A 270 9.69 -23.90 -1.09
N TYR A 271 10.28 -24.41 -2.16
CA TYR A 271 10.61 -25.83 -2.29
C TYR A 271 12.12 -25.99 -2.33
N VAL A 272 12.65 -26.97 -1.60
CA VAL A 272 14.06 -27.35 -1.66
C VAL A 272 14.17 -28.85 -1.88
N TYR A 273 14.99 -29.25 -2.85
CA TYR A 273 15.34 -30.65 -3.07
C TYR A 273 16.60 -30.98 -2.27
N TYR A 274 16.48 -31.92 -1.33
CA TYR A 274 17.58 -32.38 -0.49
C TYR A 274 18.02 -33.78 -0.93
N THR A 275 19.28 -33.94 -1.32
CA THR A 275 19.89 -35.25 -1.53
C THR A 275 20.27 -35.91 -0.21
N TYR A 276 20.28 -37.23 -0.19
CA TYR A 276 20.68 -38.01 0.99
C TYR A 276 22.17 -37.87 1.29
N ASP A 277 22.53 -37.78 2.57
CA ASP A 277 23.92 -37.85 3.04
C ASP A 277 24.39 -39.31 3.23
N GLU A 278 25.60 -39.49 3.73
CA GLU A 278 26.22 -40.81 3.94
C GLU A 278 25.47 -41.67 4.98
N LYS A 279 24.61 -41.06 5.82
CA LYS A 279 23.75 -41.76 6.79
C LYS A 279 22.35 -42.05 6.23
N GLY A 280 22.07 -41.64 4.99
CA GLY A 280 20.77 -41.78 4.34
C GLY A 280 19.75 -40.71 4.73
N GLU A 281 20.17 -39.62 5.37
CA GLU A 281 19.28 -38.51 5.77
C GLU A 281 19.27 -37.42 4.70
N ALA A 282 18.08 -36.86 4.39
CA ALA A 282 17.91 -35.84 3.36
C ALA A 282 18.35 -34.45 3.86
N THR A 283 19.66 -34.22 3.93
CA THR A 283 20.23 -33.02 4.58
C THR A 283 21.00 -32.10 3.63
N ASN A 284 21.18 -32.47 2.36
CA ASN A 284 22.02 -31.73 1.41
C ASN A 284 21.17 -30.99 0.36
N PRO A 285 20.91 -29.68 0.51
CA PRO A 285 20.12 -28.92 -0.46
C PRO A 285 20.85 -28.78 -1.81
N ARG A 286 20.17 -29.11 -2.92
CA ARG A 286 20.73 -29.09 -4.29
C ARG A 286 19.95 -28.22 -5.27
N LEU A 287 18.63 -28.16 -5.13
CA LEU A 287 17.74 -27.32 -5.95
C LEU A 287 16.79 -26.53 -5.06
N ALA A 288 16.38 -25.35 -5.52
CA ALA A 288 15.30 -24.59 -4.90
C ALA A 288 14.34 -24.03 -5.95
N ILE A 289 13.05 -24.02 -5.60
CA ILE A 289 11.98 -23.35 -6.35
C ILE A 289 11.36 -22.31 -5.42
N ARG A 290 11.49 -21.03 -5.78
CA ARG A 290 10.82 -19.92 -5.11
C ARG A 290 9.51 -19.65 -5.84
N MET A 291 8.39 -19.68 -5.13
CA MET A 291 7.09 -19.31 -5.69
C MET A 291 6.80 -17.82 -5.46
N ASP A 292 5.99 -17.25 -6.34
CA ASP A 292 5.27 -15.99 -6.11
C ASP A 292 3.83 -16.36 -5.74
N GLY A 293 3.47 -16.21 -4.46
CA GLY A 293 2.28 -16.83 -3.90
C GLY A 293 2.38 -18.35 -3.84
N LYS A 294 1.26 -19.05 -4.05
CA LYS A 294 1.19 -20.52 -3.94
C LYS A 294 1.24 -21.27 -5.27
N ASN A 295 0.90 -20.58 -6.37
CA ASN A 295 0.59 -21.23 -7.64
C ASN A 295 1.48 -20.79 -8.80
N GLN A 296 2.29 -19.75 -8.62
CA GLN A 296 3.15 -19.20 -9.66
C GLN A 296 4.61 -19.45 -9.34
N ILE A 297 5.35 -20.08 -10.26
CA ILE A 297 6.80 -20.25 -10.13
C ILE A 297 7.44 -18.88 -10.32
N GLY A 298 8.17 -18.41 -9.30
CA GLY A 298 8.97 -17.19 -9.41
C GLY A 298 10.31 -17.47 -10.06
N GLU A 299 11.04 -18.45 -9.52
CA GLU A 299 12.42 -18.76 -9.92
C GLU A 299 12.79 -20.21 -9.56
N ILE A 300 13.66 -20.83 -10.37
CA ILE A 300 14.29 -22.12 -10.09
C ILE A 300 15.80 -21.96 -10.12
N ARG A 301 16.50 -22.44 -9.08
CA ARG A 301 17.96 -22.33 -8.93
C ARG A 301 18.60 -23.62 -8.41
N GLY A 302 19.87 -23.82 -8.76
CA GLY A 302 20.74 -24.89 -8.24
C GLY A 302 21.93 -24.34 -7.46
N ILE A 303 22.88 -25.22 -7.13
CA ILE A 303 24.09 -24.87 -6.34
C ILE A 303 25.38 -24.78 -7.17
N ALA A 304 25.28 -24.98 -8.50
CA ALA A 304 26.42 -24.83 -9.41
C ALA A 304 26.84 -23.36 -9.55
N GLN A 305 27.87 -23.11 -10.34
CA GLN A 305 28.34 -21.76 -10.63
C GLN A 305 27.18 -20.86 -11.08
N ASP A 306 27.12 -19.64 -10.55
CA ASP A 306 26.04 -18.66 -10.80
C ASP A 306 24.63 -19.17 -10.45
N GLN A 307 24.51 -20.09 -9.48
CA GLN A 307 23.26 -20.73 -9.06
C GLN A 307 22.57 -21.55 -10.17
N ASN A 308 23.35 -21.97 -11.18
CA ASN A 308 22.84 -22.82 -12.23
C ASN A 308 22.42 -24.20 -11.68
N ILE A 309 21.51 -24.83 -12.42
CA ILE A 309 21.12 -26.22 -12.18
C ILE A 309 22.27 -27.11 -12.63
N GLU A 310 22.62 -28.09 -11.80
CA GLU A 310 23.64 -29.08 -12.12
C GLU A 310 23.19 -29.95 -13.31
N PRO A 311 24.07 -30.32 -14.25
CA PRO A 311 23.67 -30.98 -15.50
C PRO A 311 22.83 -32.25 -15.33
N ASN A 312 23.06 -33.01 -14.25
CA ASN A 312 22.37 -34.25 -13.92
C ASN A 312 21.04 -34.06 -13.15
N PHE A 313 20.61 -32.82 -12.86
CA PHE A 313 19.38 -32.51 -12.14
C PHE A 313 18.25 -32.00 -13.05
N GLY A 314 18.48 -31.92 -14.36
CA GLY A 314 17.49 -31.39 -15.32
C GLY A 314 16.15 -32.15 -15.31
N GLU A 315 16.19 -33.48 -15.28
CA GLU A 315 14.97 -34.32 -15.25
C GLU A 315 14.19 -34.13 -13.94
N ILE A 316 14.87 -34.01 -12.80
CA ILE A 316 14.25 -33.80 -11.48
C ILE A 316 13.49 -32.46 -11.45
N VAL A 317 14.06 -31.42 -12.06
CA VAL A 317 13.40 -30.12 -12.18
C VAL A 317 12.20 -30.20 -13.10
N GLU A 318 12.33 -30.82 -14.27
CA GLU A 318 11.25 -30.92 -15.26
C GLU A 318 10.06 -31.75 -14.74
N GLU A 319 10.32 -32.82 -13.99
CA GLU A 319 9.31 -33.59 -13.27
C GLU A 319 8.60 -32.71 -12.24
N LYS A 320 9.36 -31.97 -11.41
CA LYS A 320 8.77 -31.13 -10.36
C LYS A 320 7.94 -29.98 -10.92
N ILE A 321 8.32 -29.42 -12.07
CA ILE A 321 7.56 -28.34 -12.74
C ILE A 321 6.14 -28.80 -13.09
N GLN A 322 5.91 -30.09 -13.37
CA GLN A 322 4.57 -30.60 -13.71
C GLN A 322 3.54 -30.44 -12.59
N ASP A 323 4.00 -30.37 -11.34
CA ASP A 323 3.14 -30.21 -10.16
C ASP A 323 2.46 -28.84 -10.09
N PHE A 324 2.96 -27.84 -10.83
CA PHE A 324 2.51 -26.46 -10.72
C PHE A 324 1.53 -26.07 -11.82
N PRO A 325 0.43 -25.38 -11.48
CA PRO A 325 -0.57 -24.96 -12.47
C PRO A 325 -0.04 -23.89 -13.44
N ASP A 326 0.98 -23.10 -13.06
CA ASP A 326 1.56 -22.08 -13.95
C ASP A 326 2.63 -22.61 -14.92
N ARG A 327 2.90 -23.92 -14.96
CA ARG A 327 4.01 -24.51 -15.71
C ARG A 327 4.13 -24.00 -17.15
N ASP A 328 3.00 -23.87 -17.86
CA ASP A 328 2.96 -23.47 -19.26
C ASP A 328 3.30 -21.97 -19.39
N LYS A 329 2.84 -21.16 -18.43
CA LYS A 329 3.18 -19.74 -18.32
C LYS A 329 4.64 -19.54 -17.93
N TYR A 330 5.18 -20.33 -17.01
CA TYR A 330 6.60 -20.30 -16.65
C TYR A 330 7.49 -20.70 -17.83
N LYS A 331 7.12 -21.77 -18.55
CA LYS A 331 7.82 -22.20 -19.77
C LYS A 331 7.80 -21.12 -20.86
N LYS A 332 6.65 -20.48 -21.05
CA LYS A 332 6.53 -19.33 -21.96
C LYS A 332 7.45 -18.19 -21.52
N ARG A 333 7.41 -17.78 -20.25
CA ARG A 333 8.32 -16.74 -19.71
C ARG A 333 9.79 -17.06 -19.96
N LEU A 334 10.18 -18.32 -19.77
CA LEU A 334 11.56 -18.76 -19.99
C LEU A 334 11.95 -18.71 -21.47
N HIS A 335 11.05 -19.16 -22.35
CA HIS A 335 11.22 -19.07 -23.79
C HIS A 335 11.36 -17.62 -24.26
N ASP A 336 10.42 -16.77 -23.86
CA ASP A 336 10.36 -15.35 -24.23
C ASP A 336 11.58 -14.58 -23.72
N THR A 337 12.05 -14.88 -22.49
CA THR A 337 13.30 -14.31 -21.93
C THR A 337 14.53 -14.71 -22.74
N LYS A 338 14.61 -15.97 -23.19
CA LYS A 338 15.70 -16.45 -24.08
C LYS A 338 15.65 -15.76 -25.44
N MET A 339 14.46 -15.59 -25.98
CA MET A 339 14.26 -14.90 -27.26
C MET A 339 14.66 -13.44 -27.17
N LEU A 340 14.16 -12.72 -26.15
CA LEU A 340 14.53 -11.33 -25.88
C LEU A 340 16.04 -11.17 -25.70
N THR A 341 16.70 -12.10 -24.99
CA THR A 341 18.16 -12.08 -24.82
C THR A 341 18.90 -12.26 -26.15
N THR A 342 18.40 -13.13 -27.04
CA THR A 342 18.95 -13.32 -28.38
C THR A 342 18.81 -12.06 -29.22
N MET A 343 17.62 -11.44 -29.24
CA MET A 343 17.36 -10.20 -29.97
C MET A 343 18.17 -9.02 -29.43
N TYR A 344 18.30 -8.91 -28.12
CA TYR A 344 19.10 -7.85 -27.50
C TYR A 344 20.58 -7.99 -27.86
N LYS A 345 21.12 -9.22 -27.94
CA LYS A 345 22.49 -9.47 -28.43
C LYS A 345 22.66 -9.06 -29.89
N LYS A 346 21.71 -9.40 -30.77
CA LYS A 346 21.72 -8.95 -32.17
C LYS A 346 21.78 -7.42 -32.25
N TYR A 347 20.94 -6.74 -31.47
CA TYR A 347 20.93 -5.28 -31.37
C TYR A 347 22.26 -4.71 -30.89
N GLN A 348 22.85 -5.25 -29.81
CA GLN A 348 24.16 -4.83 -29.30
C GLN A 348 25.30 -5.04 -30.32
N ASN A 349 25.18 -6.05 -31.18
CA ASN A 349 26.13 -6.33 -32.25
C ASN A 349 25.84 -5.55 -33.55
N HIS A 350 24.83 -4.69 -33.57
CA HIS A 350 24.36 -3.97 -34.76
C HIS A 350 23.92 -4.88 -35.92
N GLU A 351 23.40 -6.07 -35.60
CA GLU A 351 22.82 -6.99 -36.58
C GLU A 351 21.36 -6.59 -36.90
N LEU A 352 20.93 -6.82 -38.15
CA LEU A 352 19.55 -6.54 -38.56
C LEU A 352 18.58 -7.56 -37.96
N LEU A 353 17.48 -7.07 -37.41
CA LEU A 353 16.38 -7.88 -36.90
C LEU A 353 15.49 -8.38 -38.04
N THR A 354 15.00 -9.62 -37.92
CA THR A 354 14.12 -10.24 -38.91
C THR A 354 12.66 -9.82 -38.71
N LYS A 355 11.78 -10.22 -39.64
CA LYS A 355 10.33 -10.08 -39.48
C LYS A 355 9.84 -10.69 -38.15
N ASP A 356 10.25 -11.92 -37.86
CA ASP A 356 9.82 -12.65 -36.66
C ASP A 356 10.35 -11.98 -35.38
N ASP A 357 11.58 -11.46 -35.42
CA ASP A 357 12.13 -10.69 -34.30
C ASP A 357 11.26 -9.45 -34.02
N LEU A 358 10.88 -8.68 -35.05
CA LEU A 358 10.03 -7.49 -34.89
C LEU A 358 8.61 -7.84 -34.43
N LEU A 359 7.99 -8.89 -34.99
CA LEU A 359 6.68 -9.34 -34.56
C LEU A 359 6.68 -9.82 -33.11
N PHE A 360 7.77 -10.46 -32.65
CA PHE A 360 7.95 -10.80 -31.25
C PHE A 360 8.06 -9.55 -30.37
N ILE A 361 8.93 -8.60 -30.73
CA ILE A 361 9.16 -7.36 -29.97
C ILE A 361 7.86 -6.55 -29.77
N TYR A 362 7.05 -6.44 -30.82
CA TYR A 362 5.78 -5.70 -30.77
C TYR A 362 4.56 -6.56 -30.37
N GLY A 363 4.79 -7.85 -30.10
CA GLY A 363 3.80 -8.80 -29.61
C GLY A 363 3.64 -8.84 -28.08
N SER A 364 2.96 -9.87 -27.60
CA SER A 364 2.75 -10.13 -26.16
C SER A 364 3.89 -10.98 -25.57
N VAL A 365 4.93 -10.31 -25.09
CA VAL A 365 6.12 -10.93 -24.47
C VAL A 365 5.94 -11.08 -22.97
N GLU A 366 6.19 -12.27 -22.42
CA GLU A 366 6.19 -12.51 -20.98
C GLU A 366 7.63 -12.74 -20.48
N GLY A 367 8.11 -11.97 -19.50
CA GLY A 367 9.47 -12.14 -18.95
C GLY A 367 9.54 -13.06 -17.72
N CYS A 368 10.68 -13.74 -17.51
CA CYS A 368 11.04 -14.39 -16.24
C CYS A 368 11.55 -13.31 -15.26
N GLY A 369 10.66 -12.73 -14.45
CA GLY A 369 11.04 -11.73 -13.45
C GLY A 369 9.88 -10.84 -12.99
N TRP A 370 10.21 -9.79 -12.24
CA TRP A 370 9.25 -8.78 -11.78
C TRP A 370 8.99 -7.73 -12.87
N GLN A 371 7.75 -7.66 -13.37
CA GLN A 371 7.20 -6.66 -14.32
C GLN A 371 8.06 -6.36 -15.58
N ASN A 372 7.58 -5.46 -16.46
CA ASN A 372 8.05 -5.27 -17.85
C ASN A 372 9.59 -5.21 -18.00
N ASP A 373 10.16 -6.11 -18.81
CA ASP A 373 11.61 -6.18 -19.05
C ASP A 373 12.11 -4.90 -19.74
N PRO A 374 13.05 -4.14 -19.15
CA PRO A 374 13.49 -2.85 -19.69
C PRO A 374 14.13 -2.97 -21.08
N ARG A 375 14.74 -4.12 -21.41
CA ARG A 375 15.33 -4.39 -22.72
C ARG A 375 14.26 -4.40 -23.81
N LEU A 376 13.04 -4.85 -23.48
CA LEU A 376 11.93 -4.88 -24.42
C LEU A 376 11.50 -3.46 -24.79
N ASN A 377 11.46 -2.54 -23.82
CA ASN A 377 11.13 -1.14 -24.08
C ASN A 377 12.21 -0.47 -24.95
N GLU A 378 13.49 -0.70 -24.64
CA GLU A 378 14.59 -0.20 -25.46
C GLU A 378 14.49 -0.73 -26.90
N LEU A 379 14.25 -2.04 -27.09
CA LEU A 379 14.08 -2.62 -28.42
C LEU A 379 12.86 -2.04 -29.14
N ARG A 380 11.72 -1.84 -28.47
CA ARG A 380 10.51 -1.26 -29.08
C ARG A 380 10.76 0.16 -29.61
N GLU A 381 11.61 0.92 -28.95
CA GLU A 381 11.98 2.28 -29.37
C GLU A 381 12.86 2.33 -30.61
N VAL A 382 13.75 1.35 -30.81
CA VAL A 382 14.80 1.41 -31.84
C VAL A 382 14.61 0.43 -32.99
N ALA A 383 14.00 -0.74 -32.73
CA ALA A 383 14.00 -1.87 -33.66
C ALA A 383 13.28 -1.56 -34.98
N PHE A 384 12.11 -0.93 -34.95
CA PHE A 384 11.42 -0.55 -36.18
C PHE A 384 12.10 0.63 -36.90
N LYS A 385 12.69 1.57 -36.16
CA LYS A 385 13.41 2.73 -36.73
C LYS A 385 14.59 2.27 -37.60
N THR A 386 15.30 1.23 -37.16
CA THR A 386 16.47 0.66 -37.86
C THR A 386 16.15 -0.51 -38.79
N ALA A 387 14.87 -0.91 -38.90
CA ALA A 387 14.44 -1.99 -39.78
C ALA A 387 14.74 -1.71 -41.26
N SER A 388 14.89 -2.78 -42.05
CA SER A 388 15.10 -2.68 -43.50
C SER A 388 13.90 -2.04 -44.21
N GLY A 389 14.12 -1.48 -45.40
CA GLY A 389 13.05 -0.89 -46.22
C GLY A 389 11.92 -1.87 -46.54
N GLU A 390 12.25 -3.16 -46.74
CA GLU A 390 11.26 -4.22 -46.95
C GLU A 390 10.33 -4.40 -45.74
N LEU A 391 10.88 -4.38 -44.52
CA LEU A 391 10.10 -4.51 -43.29
C LEU A 391 9.29 -3.25 -42.98
N LYS A 392 9.81 -2.07 -43.34
CA LYS A 392 9.09 -0.78 -43.26
C LYS A 392 7.95 -0.67 -44.27
N ASN A 393 7.97 -1.48 -45.33
CA ASN A 393 6.88 -1.62 -46.30
C ASN A 393 6.01 -2.87 -46.04
N ASN A 394 6.21 -3.58 -44.94
CA ASN A 394 5.42 -4.76 -44.60
C ASN A 394 4.23 -4.37 -43.68
N PRO A 395 2.97 -4.47 -44.14
CA PRO A 395 1.82 -3.97 -43.39
C PRO A 395 1.62 -4.67 -42.05
N GLU A 396 1.99 -5.95 -41.93
CA GLU A 396 1.87 -6.72 -40.67
C GLU A 396 2.85 -6.19 -39.61
N VAL A 397 4.10 -5.96 -39.99
CA VAL A 397 5.14 -5.43 -39.10
C VAL A 397 4.82 -4.00 -38.70
N VAL A 398 4.45 -3.15 -39.66
CA VAL A 398 4.11 -1.75 -39.38
C VAL A 398 2.90 -1.67 -38.46
N MET A 399 1.85 -2.47 -38.70
CA MET A 399 0.67 -2.50 -37.83
C MET A 399 1.00 -3.00 -36.42
N ALA A 400 1.88 -4.00 -36.27
CA ALA A 400 2.32 -4.45 -34.96
C ALA A 400 3.02 -3.33 -34.18
N ALA A 401 3.89 -2.55 -34.83
CA ALA A 401 4.56 -1.40 -34.22
C ALA A 401 3.57 -0.27 -33.88
N VAL A 402 2.67 0.09 -34.81
CA VAL A 402 1.65 1.14 -34.65
C VAL A 402 0.71 0.85 -33.49
N ARG A 403 0.32 -0.41 -33.28
CA ARG A 403 -0.51 -0.82 -32.14
C ARG A 403 0.14 -0.56 -30.78
N GLN A 404 1.47 -0.59 -30.71
CA GLN A 404 2.20 -0.25 -29.49
C GLN A 404 2.44 1.27 -29.38
N ASN A 405 2.79 1.91 -30.48
CA ASN A 405 2.98 3.35 -30.57
C ASN A 405 2.72 3.83 -32.00
N TYR A 406 1.68 4.65 -32.19
CA TYR A 406 1.28 5.10 -33.52
C TYR A 406 2.34 5.97 -34.22
N HIS A 407 3.25 6.61 -33.47
CA HIS A 407 4.39 7.33 -34.04
C HIS A 407 5.33 6.45 -34.85
N ALA A 408 5.27 5.12 -34.68
CA ALA A 408 5.99 4.18 -35.53
C ALA A 408 5.65 4.35 -37.02
N LEU A 409 4.45 4.84 -37.35
CA LEU A 409 4.01 5.08 -38.73
C LEU A 409 4.91 6.07 -39.48
N GLU A 410 5.59 6.98 -38.79
CA GLU A 410 6.57 7.90 -39.37
C GLU A 410 7.61 7.16 -40.24
N TYR A 411 8.04 5.98 -39.78
CA TYR A 411 9.09 5.17 -40.40
C TYR A 411 8.57 4.18 -41.45
N ALA A 412 7.25 4.08 -41.63
CA ALA A 412 6.68 3.26 -42.69
C ALA A 412 7.06 3.81 -44.08
N SER A 413 6.90 2.99 -45.11
CA SER A 413 7.06 3.42 -46.50
C SER A 413 5.99 4.45 -46.91
N GLU A 414 6.31 5.32 -47.87
CA GLU A 414 5.34 6.27 -48.43
C GLU A 414 4.21 5.54 -49.17
N GLU A 415 4.51 4.39 -49.76
CA GLU A 415 3.52 3.52 -50.40
C GLU A 415 2.46 3.03 -49.41
N LEU A 416 2.85 2.61 -48.20
CA LEU A 416 1.89 2.22 -47.15
C LEU A 416 1.14 3.42 -46.57
N LYS A 417 1.82 4.55 -46.33
CA LYS A 417 1.19 5.79 -45.84
C LYS A 417 0.17 6.39 -46.83
N SER A 418 0.25 5.98 -48.10
CA SER A 418 -0.68 6.36 -49.16
C SER A 418 -1.72 5.27 -49.48
N ASN A 419 -1.67 4.11 -48.80
CA ASN A 419 -2.61 3.02 -49.04
C ASN A 419 -3.92 3.25 -48.24
N PRO A 420 -5.09 3.41 -48.89
CA PRO A 420 -6.34 3.71 -48.20
C PRO A 420 -6.82 2.62 -47.24
N GLU A 421 -6.70 1.34 -47.61
CA GLU A 421 -7.14 0.21 -46.79
C GLU A 421 -6.29 0.10 -45.51
N PHE A 422 -4.97 0.23 -45.67
CA PHE A 422 -4.04 0.22 -44.54
C PHE A 422 -4.27 1.42 -43.62
N MET A 423 -4.35 2.63 -44.18
CA MET A 423 -4.56 3.84 -43.38
C MET A 423 -5.90 3.83 -42.64
N LEU A 424 -6.95 3.26 -43.24
CA LEU A 424 -8.24 3.09 -42.56
C LEU A 424 -8.11 2.20 -41.31
N GLU A 425 -7.35 1.10 -41.38
CA GLU A 425 -7.10 0.23 -40.22
C GLU A 425 -6.22 0.91 -39.16
N VAL A 426 -5.26 1.74 -39.59
CA VAL A 426 -4.40 2.52 -38.68
C VAL A 426 -5.21 3.54 -37.89
N VAL A 427 -6.04 4.35 -38.54
CA VAL A 427 -6.79 5.41 -37.87
C VAL A 427 -7.88 4.87 -36.94
N LYS A 428 -8.40 3.67 -37.20
CA LYS A 428 -9.27 2.94 -36.26
C LYS A 428 -8.58 2.62 -34.94
N GLN A 429 -7.27 2.40 -34.94
CA GLN A 429 -6.49 2.21 -33.71
C GLN A 429 -6.18 3.54 -33.04
N ASN A 430 -5.74 4.54 -33.82
CA ASN A 430 -5.44 5.89 -33.34
C ASN A 430 -5.67 6.94 -34.42
N GLY A 431 -6.67 7.82 -34.24
CA GLY A 431 -7.03 8.85 -35.20
C GLY A 431 -5.93 9.89 -35.42
N LEU A 432 -5.05 10.12 -34.44
CA LEU A 432 -3.92 11.05 -34.57
C LEU A 432 -2.81 10.52 -35.49
N ALA A 433 -2.81 9.22 -35.81
CA ALA A 433 -1.88 8.65 -36.78
C ALA A 433 -2.02 9.26 -38.18
N LEU A 434 -3.14 9.95 -38.45
CA LEU A 434 -3.36 10.75 -39.64
C LEU A 434 -2.25 11.79 -39.89
N GLU A 435 -1.54 12.24 -38.85
CA GLU A 435 -0.36 13.11 -38.94
C GLU A 435 0.67 12.65 -39.97
N TYR A 436 0.91 11.33 -40.02
CA TYR A 436 1.92 10.72 -40.87
C TYR A 436 1.36 10.19 -42.20
N ALA A 437 0.05 10.34 -42.44
CA ALA A 437 -0.57 9.92 -43.68
C ALA A 437 -0.18 10.86 -44.84
N SER A 438 -0.22 10.35 -46.07
CA SER A 438 0.03 11.19 -47.24
C SER A 438 -1.03 12.30 -47.38
N GLU A 439 -0.71 13.36 -48.13
CA GLU A 439 -1.66 14.48 -48.36
C GLU A 439 -2.98 14.01 -48.99
N GLU A 440 -2.93 12.99 -49.85
CA GLU A 440 -4.11 12.37 -50.45
C GLU A 440 -5.00 11.71 -49.38
N MET A 441 -4.40 10.99 -48.43
CA MET A 441 -5.14 10.35 -47.33
C MET A 441 -5.70 11.38 -46.35
N ARG A 442 -4.95 12.47 -46.10
CA ARG A 442 -5.39 13.63 -45.31
C ARG A 442 -6.52 14.44 -45.98
N SER A 443 -6.78 14.18 -47.26
CA SER A 443 -7.87 14.78 -48.04
C SER A 443 -9.01 13.79 -48.34
N ASN A 444 -8.96 12.56 -47.81
CA ASN A 444 -9.96 11.52 -48.07
C ASN A 444 -11.06 11.55 -46.98
N PRO A 445 -12.29 12.01 -47.27
CA PRO A 445 -13.33 12.20 -46.25
C PRO A 445 -13.61 10.95 -45.41
N THR A 446 -13.59 9.76 -46.02
CA THR A 446 -13.87 8.49 -45.33
C THR A 446 -12.83 8.19 -44.25
N ILE A 447 -11.55 8.40 -44.55
CA ILE A 447 -10.46 8.16 -43.61
C ILE A 447 -10.50 9.20 -42.49
N ILE A 448 -10.73 10.47 -42.82
CA ILE A 448 -10.81 11.54 -41.81
C ILE A 448 -11.99 11.33 -40.86
N LEU A 449 -13.16 10.97 -41.38
CA LEU A 449 -14.33 10.72 -40.53
C LEU A 449 -14.10 9.52 -39.59
N GLU A 450 -13.47 8.43 -40.05
CA GLU A 450 -13.12 7.32 -39.16
C GLU A 450 -12.06 7.73 -38.12
N ALA A 451 -11.09 8.57 -38.51
CA ALA A 451 -10.10 9.13 -37.57
C ALA A 451 -10.76 10.03 -36.51
N ILE A 452 -11.70 10.89 -36.90
CA ILE A 452 -12.45 11.80 -36.01
C ILE A 452 -13.33 11.02 -35.03
N LYS A 453 -14.00 9.98 -35.52
CA LYS A 453 -14.77 9.06 -34.68
C LYS A 453 -13.92 8.41 -33.60
N GLN A 454 -12.67 8.07 -33.92
CA GLN A 454 -11.70 7.57 -32.93
C GLN A 454 -11.22 8.70 -32.00
N ASN A 455 -10.84 9.85 -32.56
CA ASN A 455 -10.40 11.04 -31.83
C ASN A 455 -10.68 12.32 -32.64
N GLY A 456 -11.60 13.16 -32.16
CA GLY A 456 -12.02 14.38 -32.86
C GLY A 456 -10.89 15.39 -33.12
N PHE A 457 -9.79 15.33 -32.36
CA PHE A 457 -8.63 16.20 -32.61
C PHE A 457 -7.87 15.84 -33.89
N ALA A 458 -8.11 14.66 -34.48
CA ALA A 458 -7.53 14.26 -35.76
C ALA A 458 -7.85 15.23 -36.91
N LEU A 459 -8.93 16.02 -36.79
CA LEU A 459 -9.30 17.04 -37.77
C LEU A 459 -8.17 18.04 -38.05
N VAL A 460 -7.26 18.29 -37.09
CA VAL A 460 -6.12 19.20 -37.28
C VAL A 460 -5.28 18.85 -38.51
N TYR A 461 -5.18 17.55 -38.84
CA TYR A 461 -4.38 17.05 -39.97
C TYR A 461 -5.16 16.97 -41.28
N ALA A 462 -6.49 17.16 -41.28
CA ALA A 462 -7.27 17.19 -42.50
C ALA A 462 -6.89 18.37 -43.40
N SER A 463 -7.13 18.25 -44.70
CA SER A 463 -6.93 19.36 -45.63
C SER A 463 -7.84 20.55 -45.32
N GLU A 464 -7.37 21.76 -45.64
CA GLU A 464 -8.13 23.00 -45.43
C GLU A 464 -9.45 23.03 -46.23
N ASP A 465 -9.48 22.36 -47.39
CA ASP A 465 -10.68 22.19 -48.21
C ASP A 465 -11.78 21.43 -47.45
N LEU A 466 -11.42 20.39 -46.68
CA LEU A 466 -12.37 19.64 -45.86
C LEU A 466 -12.79 20.44 -44.62
N LYS A 467 -11.86 21.11 -43.94
CA LYS A 467 -12.16 21.95 -42.77
C LYS A 467 -13.11 23.10 -43.11
N SER A 468 -13.02 23.62 -44.34
CA SER A 468 -13.88 24.70 -44.84
C SER A 468 -15.19 24.20 -45.44
N ASN A 469 -15.37 22.87 -45.60
CA ASN A 469 -16.59 22.29 -46.15
C ASN A 469 -17.64 22.10 -45.05
N SER A 470 -18.73 22.86 -45.13
CA SER A 470 -19.79 22.84 -44.11
C SER A 470 -20.51 21.49 -43.97
N GLU A 471 -20.73 20.76 -45.08
CA GLU A 471 -21.40 19.45 -45.05
C GLU A 471 -20.50 18.41 -44.37
N PHE A 472 -19.21 18.40 -44.72
CA PHE A 472 -18.22 17.55 -44.08
C PHE A 472 -18.11 17.87 -42.58
N MET A 473 -17.99 19.15 -42.21
CA MET A 473 -17.88 19.55 -40.80
C MET A 473 -19.13 19.17 -40.00
N LEU A 474 -20.32 19.27 -40.61
CA LEU A 474 -21.56 18.81 -39.97
C LEU A 474 -21.58 17.30 -39.73
N GLU A 475 -21.07 16.49 -40.64
CA GLU A 475 -20.89 15.05 -40.40
C GLU A 475 -19.80 14.76 -39.36
N ALA A 476 -18.70 15.52 -39.37
CA ALA A 476 -17.61 15.37 -38.42
C ALA A 476 -18.05 15.66 -36.98
N VAL A 477 -18.82 16.73 -36.74
CA VAL A 477 -19.29 17.07 -35.39
C VAL A 477 -20.28 16.06 -34.84
N LYS A 478 -21.09 15.41 -35.69
CA LYS A 478 -21.98 14.30 -35.29
C LYS A 478 -21.19 13.11 -34.74
N LEU A 479 -19.97 12.90 -35.20
CA LEU A 479 -19.10 11.82 -34.73
C LEU A 479 -18.37 12.19 -33.44
N ASN A 480 -17.87 13.43 -33.34
CA ASN A 480 -17.14 13.90 -32.17
C ASN A 480 -17.13 15.43 -32.07
N TYR A 481 -17.67 15.98 -30.97
CA TYR A 481 -17.73 17.43 -30.78
C TYR A 481 -16.36 18.14 -30.69
N ASN A 482 -15.26 17.43 -30.38
CA ASN A 482 -13.92 18.04 -30.25
C ASN A 482 -13.46 18.71 -31.56
N VAL A 483 -14.07 18.39 -32.69
CA VAL A 483 -13.83 19.08 -33.98
C VAL A 483 -14.16 20.58 -33.93
N LEU A 484 -14.99 21.00 -32.97
CA LEU A 484 -15.35 22.39 -32.72
C LEU A 484 -14.13 23.29 -32.48
N GLU A 485 -13.06 22.75 -31.89
CA GLU A 485 -11.80 23.46 -31.65
C GLU A 485 -11.18 23.98 -32.96
N TYR A 486 -11.39 23.27 -34.08
CA TYR A 486 -10.85 23.61 -35.40
C TYR A 486 -11.91 24.14 -36.38
N ALA A 487 -13.15 24.31 -35.93
CA ALA A 487 -14.20 24.88 -36.75
C ALA A 487 -13.97 26.38 -36.94
N GLY A 488 -14.17 26.88 -38.17
CA GLY A 488 -14.18 28.32 -38.43
C GLY A 488 -15.37 29.03 -37.77
N GLU A 489 -15.28 30.35 -37.63
CA GLU A 489 -16.31 31.17 -36.98
C GLU A 489 -17.68 31.07 -37.65
N GLU A 490 -17.73 30.87 -38.97
CA GLU A 490 -18.99 30.63 -39.71
C GLU A 490 -19.68 29.34 -39.24
N MET A 491 -18.92 28.26 -38.97
CA MET A 491 -19.47 27.00 -38.46
C MET A 491 -19.88 27.11 -36.99
N LYS A 492 -19.13 27.84 -36.17
CA LYS A 492 -19.52 28.15 -34.77
C LYS A 492 -20.76 29.04 -34.68
N SER A 493 -21.09 29.74 -35.75
CA SER A 493 -22.33 30.52 -35.89
C SER A 493 -23.46 29.73 -36.56
N ASN A 494 -23.22 28.48 -36.98
CA ASN A 494 -24.23 27.62 -37.58
C ASN A 494 -25.08 26.93 -36.48
N PRO A 495 -26.42 27.16 -36.44
CA PRO A 495 -27.28 26.61 -35.40
C PRO A 495 -27.32 25.08 -35.38
N GLU A 496 -27.27 24.42 -36.53
CA GLU A 496 -27.36 22.95 -36.62
C GLU A 496 -26.07 22.30 -36.12
N PHE A 497 -24.92 22.83 -36.55
CA PHE A 497 -23.59 22.40 -36.09
C PHE A 497 -23.44 22.57 -34.59
N MET A 498 -23.75 23.77 -34.06
CA MET A 498 -23.66 24.03 -32.62
C MET A 498 -24.65 23.21 -31.81
N LEU A 499 -25.87 22.99 -32.33
CA LEU A 499 -26.84 22.13 -31.65
C LEU A 499 -26.33 20.70 -31.50
N GLU A 500 -25.61 20.18 -32.50
CA GLU A 500 -25.03 18.84 -32.42
C GLU A 500 -23.84 18.76 -31.46
N ALA A 501 -22.98 19.79 -31.44
CA ALA A 501 -21.88 19.90 -30.49
C ALA A 501 -22.38 19.92 -29.03
N VAL A 502 -23.38 20.77 -28.71
CA VAL A 502 -23.86 20.94 -27.33
C VAL A 502 -24.62 19.73 -26.79
N LYS A 503 -25.22 18.90 -27.67
CA LYS A 503 -25.85 17.63 -27.25
C LYS A 503 -24.82 16.61 -26.74
N GLN A 504 -23.59 16.65 -27.26
CA GLN A 504 -22.52 15.78 -26.81
C GLN A 504 -21.80 16.37 -25.59
N ASN A 505 -21.53 17.67 -25.60
CA ASN A 505 -20.94 18.38 -24.47
C ASN A 505 -21.56 19.78 -24.31
N GLY A 506 -22.34 19.98 -23.24
CA GLY A 506 -23.03 21.25 -23.00
C GLY A 506 -22.11 22.47 -22.85
N LEU A 507 -20.84 22.29 -22.46
CA LEU A 507 -19.88 23.40 -22.34
C LEU A 507 -19.41 23.93 -23.71
N ALA A 508 -19.67 23.21 -24.80
CA ALA A 508 -19.41 23.66 -26.17
C ALA A 508 -20.11 25.00 -26.50
N LEU A 509 -21.14 25.38 -25.73
CA LEU A 509 -21.81 26.68 -25.85
C LEU A 509 -20.85 27.87 -25.71
N GLU A 510 -19.72 27.72 -25.01
CA GLU A 510 -18.69 28.76 -24.88
C GLU A 510 -18.20 29.29 -26.24
N TYR A 511 -18.09 28.39 -27.22
CA TYR A 511 -17.57 28.67 -28.56
C TYR A 511 -18.66 29.17 -29.53
N ALA A 512 -19.94 29.12 -29.15
CA ALA A 512 -21.01 29.57 -30.01
C ALA A 512 -20.93 31.09 -30.24
N SER A 513 -21.49 31.57 -31.35
CA SER A 513 -21.67 33.00 -31.57
C SER A 513 -22.60 33.63 -30.51
N GLU A 514 -22.52 34.94 -30.31
CA GLU A 514 -23.35 35.65 -29.33
C GLU A 514 -24.86 35.53 -29.63
N GLU A 515 -25.23 35.44 -30.91
CA GLU A 515 -26.59 35.17 -31.35
C GLU A 515 -27.07 33.80 -30.87
N LEU A 516 -26.24 32.76 -30.99
CA LEU A 516 -26.59 31.39 -30.57
C LEU A 516 -26.54 31.21 -29.05
N LYS A 517 -25.70 31.97 -28.34
CA LYS A 517 -25.75 32.07 -26.86
C LYS A 517 -27.04 32.72 -26.34
N SER A 518 -27.77 33.40 -27.23
CA SER A 518 -29.11 33.95 -26.98
C SER A 518 -30.24 33.05 -27.50
N ASP A 519 -29.94 31.97 -28.23
CA ASP A 519 -30.94 31.02 -28.71
C ASP A 519 -31.36 30.08 -27.58
N SER A 520 -32.59 30.26 -27.09
CA SER A 520 -33.15 29.45 -26.00
C SER A 520 -33.13 27.94 -26.29
N LYS A 521 -33.26 27.49 -27.55
CA LYS A 521 -33.25 26.05 -27.88
C LYS A 521 -31.84 25.47 -27.74
N ILE A 522 -30.83 26.16 -28.25
CA ILE A 522 -29.43 25.73 -28.15
C ILE A 522 -28.96 25.77 -26.70
N VAL A 523 -29.22 26.88 -25.98
CA VAL A 523 -28.86 27.00 -24.56
C VAL A 523 -29.56 25.92 -23.72
N MET A 524 -30.84 25.65 -23.98
CA MET A 524 -31.56 24.58 -23.26
C MET A 524 -30.99 23.19 -23.55
N ALA A 525 -30.57 22.91 -24.79
CA ALA A 525 -29.91 21.66 -25.14
C ALA A 525 -28.57 21.53 -24.37
N ALA A 526 -27.77 22.59 -24.32
CA ALA A 526 -26.52 22.64 -23.59
C ALA A 526 -26.70 22.42 -22.07
N VAL A 527 -27.67 23.12 -21.48
CA VAL A 527 -27.97 23.06 -20.04
C VAL A 527 -28.50 21.70 -19.60
N LYS A 528 -29.22 20.99 -20.48
CA LYS A 528 -29.67 19.61 -20.21
C LYS A 528 -28.53 18.63 -20.06
N GLN A 529 -27.40 18.84 -20.75
CA GLN A 529 -26.19 18.06 -20.52
C GLN A 529 -25.46 18.54 -19.26
N TYR A 530 -25.12 19.83 -19.21
CA TYR A 530 -24.40 20.43 -18.09
C TYR A 530 -25.06 21.74 -17.68
N HIS A 531 -25.60 21.78 -16.46
CA HIS A 531 -26.25 22.99 -15.95
C HIS A 531 -25.29 24.20 -15.90
N GLN A 532 -23.97 23.97 -15.79
CA GLN A 532 -22.95 25.02 -15.85
C GLN A 532 -22.89 25.73 -17.20
N ALA A 533 -23.40 25.13 -18.28
CA ALA A 533 -23.44 25.76 -19.60
C ALA A 533 -24.19 27.11 -19.59
N LEU A 534 -25.13 27.30 -18.65
CA LEU A 534 -25.84 28.57 -18.47
C LEU A 534 -24.89 29.77 -18.27
N GLN A 535 -23.67 29.56 -17.76
CA GLN A 535 -22.69 30.63 -17.60
C GLN A 535 -22.29 31.32 -18.91
N TYR A 536 -22.36 30.59 -20.02
CA TYR A 536 -22.02 31.08 -21.36
C TYR A 536 -23.22 31.65 -22.11
N ALA A 537 -24.43 31.50 -21.59
CA ALA A 537 -25.61 32.11 -22.18
C ALA A 537 -25.56 33.63 -22.06
N SER A 538 -26.26 34.33 -22.96
CA SER A 538 -26.35 35.78 -22.90
C SER A 538 -27.04 36.27 -21.63
N ASP A 539 -26.79 37.53 -21.26
CA ASP A 539 -27.39 38.15 -20.07
C ASP A 539 -28.93 38.20 -20.16
N GLU A 540 -29.48 38.30 -21.38
CA GLU A 540 -30.92 38.21 -21.62
C GLU A 540 -31.48 36.84 -21.20
N ILE A 541 -30.84 35.74 -21.58
CA ILE A 541 -31.24 34.38 -21.19
C ILE A 541 -31.08 34.16 -19.68
N LYS A 542 -29.98 34.62 -19.09
CA LYS A 542 -29.72 34.50 -17.64
C LYS A 542 -30.66 35.35 -16.78
N SER A 543 -31.34 36.34 -17.37
CA SER A 543 -32.32 37.20 -16.71
C SER A 543 -33.78 36.80 -17.03
N ASN A 544 -33.99 35.90 -17.98
CA ASN A 544 -35.32 35.44 -18.36
C ASN A 544 -35.90 34.50 -17.29
N PHE A 545 -36.87 35.00 -16.52
CA PHE A 545 -37.50 34.28 -15.41
C PHE A 545 -38.03 32.89 -15.81
N GLU A 546 -38.83 32.81 -16.88
CA GLU A 546 -39.45 31.54 -17.32
C GLU A 546 -38.42 30.53 -17.81
N PHE A 547 -37.36 31.00 -18.49
CA PHE A 547 -36.28 30.14 -18.93
C PHE A 547 -35.46 29.61 -17.74
N VAL A 548 -34.99 30.51 -16.88
CA VAL A 548 -34.17 30.15 -15.72
C VAL A 548 -34.95 29.27 -14.75
N LYS A 549 -36.25 29.50 -14.55
CA LYS A 549 -37.10 28.62 -13.74
C LYS A 549 -37.12 27.19 -14.27
N LYS A 550 -37.20 26.98 -15.59
CA LYS A 550 -37.11 25.64 -16.20
C LYS A 550 -35.73 25.01 -15.98
N VAL A 551 -34.66 25.79 -16.13
CA VAL A 551 -33.28 25.34 -15.91
C VAL A 551 -33.03 24.94 -14.45
N VAL A 552 -33.44 25.78 -13.50
CA VAL A 552 -33.35 25.52 -12.06
C VAL A 552 -34.19 24.31 -11.65
N ASN A 553 -35.33 24.08 -12.30
CA ASN A 553 -36.15 22.89 -12.06
C ASN A 553 -35.44 21.59 -12.48
N LEU A 554 -34.54 21.62 -13.46
CA LEU A 554 -33.69 20.49 -13.84
C LEU A 554 -32.57 20.29 -12.81
N ASN A 555 -31.90 21.37 -12.40
CA ASN A 555 -30.87 21.34 -11.38
C ASN A 555 -30.80 22.68 -10.63
N GLY A 556 -31.05 22.64 -9.31
CA GLY A 556 -31.13 23.85 -8.47
C GLY A 556 -29.82 24.65 -8.42
N LEU A 557 -28.66 24.02 -8.63
CA LEU A 557 -27.36 24.70 -8.62
C LEU A 557 -27.16 25.64 -9.81
N ALA A 558 -28.00 25.54 -10.86
CA ALA A 558 -27.96 26.47 -11.98
C ALA A 558 -28.25 27.93 -11.56
N LEU A 559 -28.89 28.14 -10.41
CA LEU A 559 -29.11 29.46 -9.82
C LEU A 559 -27.82 30.29 -9.72
N ARG A 560 -26.66 29.65 -9.55
CA ARG A 560 -25.34 30.31 -9.53
C ARG A 560 -25.11 31.23 -10.72
N PHE A 561 -25.63 30.85 -11.89
CA PHE A 561 -25.39 31.52 -13.17
C PHE A 561 -26.55 32.43 -13.59
N ALA A 562 -27.64 32.47 -12.83
CA ALA A 562 -28.72 33.42 -13.06
C ALA A 562 -28.28 34.86 -12.76
N SER A 563 -29.03 35.83 -13.27
CA SER A 563 -28.84 37.25 -12.95
C SER A 563 -29.05 37.52 -11.45
N ASP A 564 -28.48 38.61 -10.95
CA ASP A 564 -28.60 38.99 -9.53
C ASP A 564 -30.06 39.29 -9.13
N GLU A 565 -30.87 39.77 -10.07
CA GLU A 565 -32.30 39.96 -9.88
C GLU A 565 -33.01 38.63 -9.57
N LEU A 566 -32.73 37.58 -10.34
CA LEU A 566 -33.33 36.25 -10.13
C LEU A 566 -32.76 35.54 -8.90
N LYS A 567 -31.50 35.79 -8.53
CA LYS A 567 -30.92 35.35 -7.25
C LYS A 567 -31.58 36.04 -6.04
N ASN A 568 -32.27 37.15 -6.25
CA ASN A 568 -33.07 37.85 -5.25
C ASN A 568 -34.58 37.58 -5.40
N ASN A 569 -34.99 36.65 -6.27
CA ASN A 569 -36.39 36.26 -6.46
C ASN A 569 -36.74 35.07 -5.53
N PRO A 570 -37.65 35.23 -4.55
CA PRO A 570 -38.00 34.16 -3.60
C PRO A 570 -38.50 32.87 -4.25
N GLU A 571 -39.25 32.97 -5.35
CA GLU A 571 -39.86 31.81 -6.01
C GLU A 571 -38.79 30.91 -6.66
N ILE A 572 -37.88 31.50 -7.43
CA ILE A 572 -36.79 30.75 -8.06
C ILE A 572 -35.82 30.22 -7.01
N VAL A 573 -35.50 31.00 -5.98
CA VAL A 573 -34.59 30.55 -4.92
C VAL A 573 -35.21 29.39 -4.12
N MET A 574 -36.49 29.44 -3.79
CA MET A 574 -37.19 28.34 -3.11
C MET A 574 -37.17 27.08 -3.98
N LEU A 575 -37.45 27.20 -5.28
CA LEU A 575 -37.35 26.08 -6.22
C LEU A 575 -35.91 25.52 -6.28
N ALA A 576 -34.91 26.39 -6.36
CA ALA A 576 -33.51 25.99 -6.41
C ALA A 576 -33.09 25.21 -5.16
N VAL A 577 -33.44 25.73 -3.98
CA VAL A 577 -33.23 25.09 -2.68
C VAL A 577 -33.86 23.71 -2.64
N ALA A 578 -35.11 23.58 -3.09
CA ALA A 578 -35.81 22.30 -3.14
C ALA A 578 -35.16 21.30 -4.11
N LYS A 579 -34.61 21.77 -5.23
CA LYS A 579 -33.95 20.94 -6.26
C LYS A 579 -32.48 20.63 -5.99
N SER A 580 -31.89 21.17 -4.94
CA SER A 580 -30.46 21.00 -4.63
C SER A 580 -30.19 20.59 -3.18
N TYR A 581 -31.18 20.04 -2.46
CA TYR A 581 -31.06 19.69 -1.04
C TYR A 581 -30.49 20.85 -0.20
N GLY A 582 -31.02 22.07 -0.38
CA GLY A 582 -30.61 23.26 0.37
C GLY A 582 -29.36 24.00 -0.12
N ILE A 583 -28.47 23.34 -0.86
CA ILE A 583 -27.15 23.89 -1.22
C ILE A 583 -27.20 25.17 -2.08
N ALA A 584 -28.22 25.34 -2.93
CA ALA A 584 -28.39 26.52 -3.77
C ALA A 584 -28.62 27.82 -2.96
N LEU A 585 -28.92 27.73 -1.65
CA LEU A 585 -28.99 28.88 -0.76
C LEU A 585 -27.71 29.73 -0.81
N GLN A 586 -26.55 29.11 -1.04
CA GLN A 586 -25.27 29.83 -1.17
C GLN A 586 -25.28 30.89 -2.29
N TYR A 587 -26.10 30.71 -3.32
CA TYR A 587 -26.20 31.61 -4.47
C TYR A 587 -27.32 32.63 -4.35
N ALA A 588 -28.18 32.50 -3.35
CA ALA A 588 -29.23 33.46 -3.08
C ALA A 588 -28.65 34.82 -2.63
N SER A 589 -29.42 35.88 -2.83
CA SER A 589 -29.09 37.22 -2.34
C SER A 589 -28.94 37.23 -0.81
N LYS A 590 -28.24 38.24 -0.28
CA LYS A 590 -28.10 38.44 1.18
C LYS A 590 -29.47 38.51 1.88
N ASN A 591 -30.45 39.13 1.23
CA ASN A 591 -31.81 39.26 1.78
C ASN A 591 -32.49 37.90 1.90
N LEU A 592 -32.37 37.03 0.90
CA LEU A 592 -33.00 35.70 0.92
C LEU A 592 -32.25 34.69 1.79
N LYS A 593 -30.94 34.89 2.02
CA LYS A 593 -30.19 34.18 3.07
C LYS A 593 -30.63 34.54 4.50
N ASN A 594 -31.38 35.63 4.67
CA ASN A 594 -32.03 36.01 5.92
C ASN A 594 -33.54 35.69 5.92
N ASN A 595 -34.08 35.07 4.87
CA ASN A 595 -35.50 34.75 4.82
C ASN A 595 -35.79 33.47 5.61
N PRO A 596 -36.59 33.53 6.70
CA PRO A 596 -36.85 32.39 7.57
C PRO A 596 -37.42 31.16 6.85
N GLU A 597 -38.34 31.36 5.91
CA GLU A 597 -39.02 30.28 5.19
C GLU A 597 -38.06 29.54 4.25
N ILE A 598 -37.29 30.27 3.46
CA ILE A 598 -36.31 29.71 2.51
C ILE A 598 -35.20 28.98 3.26
N VAL A 599 -34.65 29.60 4.31
CA VAL A 599 -33.57 28.98 5.09
C VAL A 599 -34.07 27.73 5.78
N MET A 600 -35.26 27.75 6.41
CA MET A 600 -35.82 26.56 7.04
C MET A 600 -36.05 25.42 6.03
N ALA A 601 -36.54 25.75 4.83
CA ALA A 601 -36.69 24.77 3.73
C ALA A 601 -35.33 24.17 3.30
N ALA A 602 -34.25 24.96 3.32
CA ALA A 602 -32.91 24.49 2.99
C ALA A 602 -32.30 23.59 4.09
N LEU A 603 -32.57 23.89 5.36
CA LEU A 603 -32.01 23.16 6.50
C LEU A 603 -32.62 21.76 6.69
N LYS A 604 -33.94 21.63 6.48
CA LYS A 604 -34.67 20.37 6.70
C LYS A 604 -34.06 19.15 5.98
N PRO A 605 -33.69 19.22 4.68
CA PRO A 605 -33.06 18.09 4.01
C PRO A 605 -31.54 18.01 4.23
N ASN A 606 -30.88 19.11 4.65
CA ASN A 606 -29.43 19.16 4.78
C ASN A 606 -28.96 20.29 5.71
N GLY A 607 -28.46 19.92 6.89
CA GLY A 607 -27.94 20.87 7.88
C GLY A 607 -26.77 21.72 7.37
N ALA A 608 -25.98 21.23 6.40
CA ALA A 608 -24.83 21.97 5.85
C ALA A 608 -25.23 23.30 5.17
N ALA A 609 -26.49 23.45 4.73
CA ALA A 609 -26.99 24.70 4.19
C ALA A 609 -26.93 25.86 5.20
N PHE A 610 -26.84 25.55 6.50
CA PHE A 610 -26.73 26.52 7.60
C PHE A 610 -25.51 27.43 7.49
N ALA A 611 -24.41 26.95 6.91
CA ALA A 611 -23.23 27.76 6.66
C ALA A 611 -23.53 29.01 5.82
N PHE A 612 -24.57 28.97 4.98
CA PHE A 612 -24.97 30.04 4.07
C PHE A 612 -26.05 30.97 4.63
N ALA A 613 -26.64 30.64 5.78
CA ALA A 613 -27.63 31.51 6.43
C ALA A 613 -26.98 32.81 6.93
N SER A 614 -27.81 33.83 7.18
CA SER A 614 -27.39 35.07 7.82
C SER A 614 -26.91 34.85 9.27
N GLU A 615 -26.09 35.76 9.79
CA GLU A 615 -25.65 35.73 11.19
C GLU A 615 -26.81 35.87 12.20
N GLU A 616 -27.88 36.57 11.81
CA GLU A 616 -29.12 36.69 12.59
C GLU A 616 -29.79 35.33 12.78
N LEU A 617 -29.98 34.57 11.69
CA LEU A 617 -30.57 33.23 11.77
C LEU A 617 -29.62 32.20 12.41
N LYS A 618 -28.31 32.38 12.25
CA LYS A 618 -27.32 31.57 12.99
C LYS A 618 -27.34 31.80 14.50
N SER A 619 -27.92 32.91 14.94
CA SER A 619 -28.13 33.24 16.36
C SER A 619 -29.54 32.92 16.83
N ASN A 620 -30.39 32.33 15.98
CA ASN A 620 -31.73 31.88 16.35
C ASN A 620 -31.71 30.39 16.75
N PRO A 621 -32.09 30.04 18.00
CA PRO A 621 -32.06 28.66 18.48
C PRO A 621 -32.85 27.67 17.63
N GLU A 622 -33.98 28.06 17.04
CA GLU A 622 -34.84 27.17 16.23
C GLU A 622 -34.13 26.68 14.96
N PHE A 623 -33.45 27.61 14.27
CA PHE A 623 -32.70 27.31 13.05
C PHE A 623 -31.47 26.47 13.36
N VAL A 624 -30.73 26.83 14.41
CA VAL A 624 -29.55 26.08 14.82
C VAL A 624 -29.94 24.65 15.20
N MET A 625 -31.01 24.49 15.99
CA MET A 625 -31.50 23.17 16.42
C MET A 625 -31.90 22.30 15.23
N THR A 626 -32.62 22.86 14.25
CA THR A 626 -32.98 22.15 13.01
C THR A 626 -31.73 21.74 12.22
N ALA A 627 -30.74 22.62 12.11
CA ALA A 627 -29.52 22.35 11.37
C ALA A 627 -28.68 21.25 12.01
N VAL A 628 -28.47 21.30 13.34
CA VAL A 628 -27.66 20.31 14.07
C VAL A 628 -28.31 18.93 14.14
N GLN A 629 -29.65 18.86 14.08
CA GLN A 629 -30.37 17.58 13.98
C GLN A 629 -30.06 16.84 12.68
N GLN A 630 -29.81 17.57 11.59
CA GLN A 630 -29.44 16.96 10.31
C GLN A 630 -27.92 16.74 10.20
N ASN A 631 -27.11 17.61 10.80
CA ASN A 631 -25.66 17.48 10.81
C ASN A 631 -25.08 18.23 12.02
N TYR A 632 -24.61 17.52 13.06
CA TYR A 632 -24.11 18.16 14.28
C TYR A 632 -22.94 19.12 14.05
N SER A 633 -22.10 18.89 13.02
CA SER A 633 -20.85 19.63 12.85
C SER A 633 -21.11 21.11 12.56
N VAL A 634 -22.28 21.44 12.02
CA VAL A 634 -22.65 22.83 11.73
C VAL A 634 -22.89 23.68 12.99
N PHE A 635 -22.91 23.06 14.17
CA PHE A 635 -22.97 23.79 15.45
C PHE A 635 -21.79 24.75 15.61
N GLU A 636 -20.65 24.49 14.98
CA GLU A 636 -19.50 25.40 14.98
C GLU A 636 -19.86 26.80 14.44
N TYR A 637 -20.83 26.89 13.52
CA TYR A 637 -21.30 28.14 12.92
C TYR A 637 -22.36 28.87 13.75
N ALA A 638 -22.84 28.29 14.87
CA ALA A 638 -23.85 28.93 15.70
C ALA A 638 -23.32 30.23 16.35
N GLY A 639 -24.22 31.20 16.52
CA GLY A 639 -23.93 32.45 17.23
C GLY A 639 -23.57 32.22 18.69
N ALA A 640 -22.80 33.15 19.28
CA ALA A 640 -22.24 32.99 20.63
C ALA A 640 -23.32 32.80 21.72
N GLU A 641 -24.46 33.49 21.60
CA GLU A 641 -25.58 33.35 22.54
C GLU A 641 -26.20 31.95 22.51
N VAL A 642 -26.35 31.37 21.31
CA VAL A 642 -26.91 30.02 21.13
C VAL A 642 -25.94 28.94 21.63
N LYS A 643 -24.63 29.19 21.54
CA LYS A 643 -23.60 28.30 22.09
C LYS A 643 -23.66 28.17 23.62
N ASN A 644 -24.40 29.05 24.30
CA ASN A 644 -24.68 28.96 25.73
C ASN A 644 -26.07 28.35 26.03
N ASN A 645 -26.87 28.01 25.03
CA ASN A 645 -28.20 27.43 25.22
C ASN A 645 -28.09 25.92 25.48
N PRO A 646 -28.43 25.43 26.70
CA PRO A 646 -28.27 24.01 27.05
C PRO A 646 -29.05 23.06 26.13
N ALA A 647 -30.25 23.46 25.69
CA ALA A 647 -31.11 22.61 24.87
C ALA A 647 -30.53 22.39 23.46
N VAL A 648 -29.98 23.45 22.86
CA VAL A 648 -29.36 23.38 21.53
C VAL A 648 -28.08 22.57 21.58
N VAL A 649 -27.21 22.82 22.58
CA VAL A 649 -25.97 22.08 22.76
C VAL A 649 -26.26 20.58 23.00
N MET A 650 -27.26 20.27 23.82
CA MET A 650 -27.68 18.88 24.05
C MET A 650 -28.16 18.20 22.76
N THR A 651 -28.89 18.92 21.91
CA THR A 651 -29.35 18.38 20.62
C THR A 651 -28.18 18.09 19.68
N ALA A 652 -27.16 18.96 19.64
CA ALA A 652 -25.95 18.72 18.87
C ALA A 652 -25.19 17.47 19.39
N ILE A 653 -25.10 17.31 20.72
CA ILE A 653 -24.49 16.13 21.36
C ILE A 653 -25.25 14.85 21.03
N GLN A 654 -26.58 14.86 21.05
CA GLN A 654 -27.40 13.71 20.70
C GLN A 654 -27.23 13.32 19.22
N SER A 655 -27.21 14.31 18.32
CA SER A 655 -26.96 14.11 16.89
C SER A 655 -25.57 13.50 16.64
N PHE A 656 -24.53 13.98 17.32
CA PHE A 656 -23.19 13.38 17.30
C PHE A 656 -23.18 11.93 17.81
N ASN A 657 -23.88 11.65 18.93
CA ASN A 657 -23.94 10.30 19.48
C ASN A 657 -24.62 9.31 18.52
N ASN A 658 -25.66 9.74 17.80
CA ASN A 658 -26.30 8.90 16.79
C ASN A 658 -25.31 8.48 15.69
N LEU A 659 -24.46 9.41 15.22
CA LEU A 659 -23.42 9.10 14.25
C LEU A 659 -22.40 8.09 14.81
N VAL A 660 -21.93 8.30 16.05
CA VAL A 660 -21.02 7.37 16.73
C VAL A 660 -21.64 5.97 16.84
N ASP A 661 -22.93 5.87 17.16
CA ASP A 661 -23.66 4.61 17.24
C ASP A 661 -23.88 3.94 15.86
N GLU A 662 -23.94 4.71 14.78
CA GLU A 662 -23.92 4.17 13.42
C GLU A 662 -22.55 3.57 13.07
N TYR A 663 -21.45 4.28 13.35
CA TYR A 663 -20.10 3.74 13.17
C TYR A 663 -19.86 2.47 13.98
N ARG A 664 -20.40 2.40 15.21
CA ARG A 664 -20.30 1.18 16.05
C ARG A 664 -20.97 -0.05 15.46
N LYS A 665 -21.99 0.13 14.62
CA LYS A 665 -22.69 -0.99 13.97
C LYS A 665 -21.93 -1.51 12.75
N ASP A 666 -20.98 -0.74 12.22
CA ASP A 666 -20.16 -1.17 11.10
C ASP A 666 -19.03 -2.09 11.58
N SER A 667 -19.09 -3.36 11.16
CA SER A 667 -18.12 -4.40 11.50
C SER A 667 -16.69 -4.15 10.98
N GLN A 668 -16.50 -3.15 10.10
CA GLN A 668 -15.20 -2.80 9.50
C GLN A 668 -14.46 -1.69 10.25
N THR A 669 -15.11 -0.97 11.17
CA THR A 669 -14.49 0.20 11.83
C THR A 669 -13.51 -0.22 12.92
N ASP A 670 -12.25 0.23 12.84
CA ASP A 670 -11.31 0.14 13.96
C ASP A 670 -11.72 1.18 15.02
N PHE A 671 -12.24 0.69 16.15
CA PHE A 671 -12.66 1.55 17.26
C PHE A 671 -11.55 2.41 17.84
N ASN A 672 -10.28 2.01 17.71
CA ASN A 672 -9.17 2.86 18.14
C ASN A 672 -8.95 4.03 17.18
N GLU A 673 -9.18 3.83 15.89
CA GLU A 673 -9.08 4.88 14.87
C GLU A 673 -10.18 5.93 15.06
N LEU A 674 -11.44 5.50 15.22
CA LEU A 674 -12.56 6.40 15.53
C LEU A 674 -12.31 7.21 16.81
N ARG A 675 -11.74 6.57 17.84
CA ARG A 675 -11.41 7.25 19.10
C ARG A 675 -10.34 8.33 18.89
N ASN A 676 -9.27 8.02 18.18
CA ASN A 676 -8.22 9.00 17.89
C ASN A 676 -8.78 10.18 17.09
N GLU A 677 -9.66 9.92 16.11
CA GLU A 677 -10.32 10.96 15.33
C GLU A 677 -11.21 11.87 16.20
N ILE A 678 -11.97 11.30 17.14
CA ILE A 678 -12.79 12.08 18.09
C ILE A 678 -11.92 12.90 19.05
N GLU A 679 -10.77 12.38 19.49
CA GLU A 679 -9.84 13.14 20.33
C GLU A 679 -9.27 14.36 19.58
N ASP A 680 -8.88 14.16 18.32
CA ASP A 680 -8.34 15.21 17.45
C ASP A 680 -9.40 16.26 17.10
N SER A 681 -10.56 15.81 16.58
CA SER A 681 -11.64 16.68 16.09
C SER A 681 -12.48 17.30 17.22
N GLY A 682 -12.64 16.59 18.32
CA GLY A 682 -13.51 16.96 19.44
C GLY A 682 -14.97 16.60 19.25
N THR A 683 -15.77 16.90 20.27
CA THR A 683 -17.23 16.75 20.27
C THR A 683 -17.91 18.11 20.00
N PRO A 684 -19.24 18.15 19.74
CA PRO A 684 -19.97 19.43 19.63
C PRO A 684 -19.79 20.35 20.85
N LEU A 685 -19.48 19.78 22.02
CA LEU A 685 -19.24 20.55 23.25
C LEU A 685 -18.03 21.48 23.11
N ARG A 686 -17.02 21.15 22.28
CA ARG A 686 -15.85 22.01 22.04
C ARG A 686 -16.24 23.42 21.59
N SER A 687 -17.31 23.53 20.81
CA SER A 687 -17.85 24.79 20.31
C SER A 687 -18.82 25.49 21.27
N ALA A 688 -19.22 24.85 22.37
CA ALA A 688 -20.11 25.43 23.38
C ALA A 688 -19.39 26.47 24.26
N SER A 689 -20.17 27.29 24.97
CA SER A 689 -19.64 28.30 25.88
C SER A 689 -18.75 27.69 26.97
N ALA A 690 -17.75 28.43 27.43
CA ALA A 690 -16.94 28.01 28.57
C ALA A 690 -17.76 27.86 29.86
N GLU A 691 -18.88 28.61 29.97
CA GLU A 691 -19.81 28.54 31.10
C GLU A 691 -20.47 27.16 31.19
N LEU A 692 -20.99 26.63 30.06
CA LEU A 692 -21.58 25.29 30.03
C LEU A 692 -20.54 24.20 30.27
N ARG A 693 -19.34 24.33 29.69
CA ARG A 693 -18.25 23.38 29.88
C ARG A 693 -17.73 23.29 31.32
N LYS A 694 -18.01 24.31 32.13
CA LYS A 694 -17.70 24.38 33.57
C LYS A 694 -18.90 24.03 34.47
N ASN A 695 -20.10 23.92 33.92
CA ASN A 695 -21.31 23.66 34.69
C ASN A 695 -21.42 22.14 34.97
N PRO A 696 -21.24 21.67 36.22
CA PRO A 696 -21.23 20.25 36.53
C PRO A 696 -22.57 19.58 36.25
N GLU A 697 -23.70 20.26 36.48
CA GLU A 697 -25.03 19.68 36.25
C GLU A 697 -25.28 19.42 34.77
N PHE A 698 -24.96 20.40 33.92
CA PHE A 698 -25.07 20.25 32.47
C PHE A 698 -24.13 19.16 31.94
N MET A 699 -22.88 19.17 32.41
CA MET A 699 -21.87 18.19 31.98
C MET A 699 -22.27 16.76 32.36
N LEU A 700 -22.83 16.54 33.55
CA LEU A 700 -23.32 15.22 33.95
C LEU A 700 -24.46 14.75 33.04
N GLU A 701 -25.38 15.64 32.66
CA GLU A 701 -26.46 15.31 31.73
C GLU A 701 -25.92 15.01 30.32
N ALA A 702 -24.94 15.78 29.86
CA ALA A 702 -24.30 15.59 28.56
C ALA A 702 -23.51 14.27 28.48
N ILE A 703 -22.85 13.87 29.57
CA ILE A 703 -22.11 12.60 29.70
C ILE A 703 -23.07 11.40 29.66
N LYS A 704 -24.29 11.53 30.21
CA LYS A 704 -25.32 10.49 30.05
C LYS A 704 -25.68 10.29 28.58
N ALA A 705 -25.74 11.37 27.81
CA ALA A 705 -26.12 11.33 26.40
C ALA A 705 -24.99 10.82 25.48
N CYS A 706 -23.73 11.15 25.76
CA CYS A 706 -22.59 10.74 24.95
C CYS A 706 -21.31 10.58 25.79
N GLU A 707 -20.65 9.43 25.67
CA GLU A 707 -19.50 9.08 26.52
C GLU A 707 -18.23 9.89 26.23
N TYR A 708 -18.11 10.48 25.04
CA TYR A 708 -16.92 11.23 24.60
C TYR A 708 -16.92 12.70 25.05
N VAL A 709 -18.03 13.20 25.58
CA VAL A 709 -18.22 14.62 25.93
C VAL A 709 -17.19 15.12 26.95
N MET A 710 -16.70 14.22 27.80
CA MET A 710 -15.72 14.54 28.84
C MET A 710 -14.38 15.05 28.28
N ILE A 711 -14.04 14.76 27.02
CA ILE A 711 -12.83 15.26 26.33
C ILE A 711 -12.77 16.79 26.38
N ASP A 712 -13.89 17.44 26.05
CA ASP A 712 -14.00 18.89 25.90
C ASP A 712 -14.47 19.60 27.19
N ALA A 713 -14.67 18.87 28.28
CA ALA A 713 -14.98 19.45 29.59
C ALA A 713 -13.88 20.42 30.06
N ASP A 714 -14.24 21.39 30.90
CA ASP A 714 -13.25 22.30 31.48
C ASP A 714 -12.22 21.55 32.34
N SER A 715 -10.96 21.99 32.33
CA SER A 715 -9.87 21.32 33.05
C SER A 715 -10.12 21.22 34.55
N THR A 716 -10.84 22.18 35.14
CA THR A 716 -11.19 22.14 36.58
C THR A 716 -12.07 20.94 36.92
N LEU A 717 -13.06 20.62 36.06
CA LEU A 717 -13.91 19.44 36.23
C LEU A 717 -13.15 18.14 35.92
N LYS A 718 -12.29 18.14 34.89
CA LYS A 718 -11.48 16.95 34.52
C LYS A 718 -10.51 16.51 35.61
N GLN A 719 -10.01 17.45 36.41
CA GLN A 719 -9.09 17.20 37.51
C GLN A 719 -9.79 16.95 38.85
N ASP A 720 -11.10 17.25 38.96
CA ASP A 720 -11.87 17.01 40.18
C ASP A 720 -12.29 15.54 40.28
N LYS A 721 -11.60 14.80 41.14
CA LYS A 721 -11.88 13.37 41.39
C LYS A 721 -13.32 13.11 41.82
N GLN A 722 -13.96 14.04 42.56
CA GLN A 722 -15.37 13.86 42.94
C GLN A 722 -16.30 13.97 41.72
N PHE A 723 -16.06 14.96 40.86
CA PHE A 723 -16.80 15.10 39.62
C PHE A 723 -16.59 13.88 38.69
N VAL A 724 -15.35 13.39 38.56
CA VAL A 724 -15.05 12.19 37.75
C VAL A 724 -15.82 10.96 38.26
N LEU A 725 -15.92 10.78 39.59
CA LEU A 725 -16.73 9.70 40.17
C LEU A 725 -18.22 9.86 39.83
N GLN A 726 -18.75 11.08 39.86
CA GLN A 726 -20.13 11.36 39.44
C GLN A 726 -20.34 11.12 37.93
N ALA A 727 -19.36 11.47 37.10
CA ALA A 727 -19.39 11.20 35.66
C ALA A 727 -19.46 9.69 35.36
N ILE A 728 -18.70 8.87 36.09
CA ILE A 728 -18.74 7.41 35.97
C ILE A 728 -20.11 6.84 36.38
N GLN A 729 -20.72 7.39 37.43
CA GLN A 729 -22.10 7.03 37.83
C GLN A 729 -23.11 7.40 36.73
N ALA A 730 -22.95 8.59 36.14
CA ALA A 730 -23.78 9.08 35.04
C ALA A 730 -23.64 8.22 33.78
N ASN A 731 -22.42 7.80 33.43
CA ASN A 731 -22.16 6.89 32.33
C ASN A 731 -20.84 6.10 32.58
N PRO A 732 -20.89 4.79 32.85
CA PRO A 732 -19.68 4.01 33.17
C PRO A 732 -18.80 3.73 31.95
N ASN A 733 -19.26 4.07 30.74
CA ASN A 733 -18.43 4.06 29.54
C ASN A 733 -17.80 5.43 29.25
N VAL A 734 -18.00 6.44 30.12
CA VAL A 734 -17.42 7.78 29.95
C VAL A 734 -15.94 7.69 29.64
N TYR A 735 -15.54 8.42 28.61
CA TYR A 735 -14.18 8.46 28.16
C TYR A 735 -13.35 9.40 29.03
N LEU A 736 -12.42 8.85 29.81
CA LEU A 736 -11.57 9.60 30.74
C LEU A 736 -10.14 9.75 30.17
N GLY A 737 -9.47 10.85 30.52
CA GLY A 737 -8.08 11.09 30.12
C GLY A 737 -7.07 10.10 30.72
N GLU A 738 -5.89 9.98 30.09
CA GLU A 738 -4.82 9.06 30.49
C GLU A 738 -4.35 9.29 31.93
N GLU A 739 -4.54 10.47 32.50
CA GLU A 739 -4.23 10.78 33.90
C GLU A 739 -4.97 9.89 34.91
N TRP A 740 -6.14 9.35 34.55
CA TRP A 740 -6.94 8.48 35.41
C TRP A 740 -6.71 6.99 35.16
N LYS A 741 -5.88 6.64 34.17
CA LYS A 741 -5.67 5.26 33.71
C LYS A 741 -5.08 4.34 34.77
N ASP A 742 -4.34 4.87 35.74
CA ASP A 742 -3.72 4.10 36.83
C ASP A 742 -4.33 4.35 38.21
N ASP A 743 -5.36 5.20 38.31
CA ASP A 743 -6.06 5.43 39.59
C ASP A 743 -6.94 4.22 39.96
N VAL A 744 -6.62 3.62 41.11
CA VAL A 744 -7.28 2.40 41.60
C VAL A 744 -8.75 2.64 41.97
N ASP A 745 -9.08 3.81 42.50
CA ASP A 745 -10.45 4.12 42.93
C ASP A 745 -11.35 4.31 41.71
N ILE A 746 -10.83 4.96 40.67
CA ILE A 746 -11.52 5.13 39.39
C ILE A 746 -11.77 3.78 38.72
N LYS A 747 -10.76 2.89 38.64
CA LYS A 747 -10.93 1.53 38.10
C LYS A 747 -12.03 0.76 38.83
N LYS A 748 -12.02 0.82 40.17
CA LYS A 748 -13.05 0.16 41.00
C LYS A 748 -14.44 0.76 40.78
N ALA A 749 -14.55 2.08 40.66
CA ALA A 749 -15.82 2.75 40.39
C ALA A 749 -16.41 2.32 39.04
N ILE A 750 -15.60 2.29 37.97
CA ILE A 750 -16.03 1.83 36.64
C ILE A 750 -16.55 0.40 36.69
N ILE A 751 -15.78 -0.52 37.30
CA ILE A 751 -16.19 -1.93 37.42
C ILE A 751 -17.51 -2.04 38.19
N ARG A 752 -17.61 -1.37 39.34
CA ARG A 752 -18.80 -1.38 40.19
C ARG A 752 -20.04 -0.89 39.45
N GLU A 753 -19.95 0.23 38.74
CA GLU A 753 -21.08 0.81 38.02
C GLU A 753 -21.50 -0.05 36.81
N LYS A 754 -20.53 -0.65 36.09
CA LYS A 754 -20.82 -1.61 35.03
C LYS A 754 -21.57 -2.84 35.56
N GLU A 755 -21.09 -3.43 36.64
CA GLU A 755 -21.75 -4.57 37.29
C GLU A 755 -23.15 -4.23 37.81
N GLN A 756 -23.34 -3.03 38.37
CA GLN A 756 -24.65 -2.57 38.84
C GLN A 756 -25.64 -2.36 37.68
N ARG A 757 -25.19 -1.82 36.55
CA ARG A 757 -26.04 -1.68 35.35
C ARG A 757 -26.36 -3.01 34.70
N GLU A 758 -25.41 -3.95 34.68
CA GLU A 758 -25.66 -5.31 34.20
C GLU A 758 -26.68 -6.02 35.09
N LYS A 759 -26.51 -5.98 36.41
CA LYS A 759 -27.50 -6.51 37.37
C LYS A 759 -28.87 -5.87 37.18
N SER A 760 -28.93 -4.55 37.02
CA SER A 760 -30.19 -3.83 36.79
C SER A 760 -30.85 -4.23 35.46
N LYS A 761 -30.07 -4.44 34.39
CA LYS A 761 -30.56 -4.94 33.10
C LYS A 761 -31.07 -6.39 33.20
N THR A 762 -30.35 -7.25 33.91
CA THR A 762 -30.76 -8.65 34.15
C THR A 762 -32.00 -8.72 35.05
N GLU A 763 -32.07 -7.88 36.09
CA GLU A 763 -33.23 -7.75 36.97
C GLU A 763 -34.45 -7.21 36.23
N GLN A 764 -34.31 -6.15 35.43
CA GLN A 764 -35.38 -5.63 34.57
C GLN A 764 -35.81 -6.64 33.50
N ALA A 765 -34.88 -7.36 32.87
CA ALA A 765 -35.20 -8.46 31.95
C ALA A 765 -35.95 -9.60 32.67
N SER A 766 -35.54 -9.95 33.89
CA SER A 766 -36.21 -10.98 34.70
C SER A 766 -37.58 -10.55 35.24
N LEU A 767 -37.77 -9.26 35.56
CA LEU A 767 -39.06 -8.65 35.91
C LEU A 767 -40.01 -8.58 34.70
N SER A 768 -39.47 -8.33 33.51
CA SER A 768 -40.22 -8.34 32.25
C SER A 768 -40.63 -9.76 31.84
N ILE A 769 -39.81 -10.76 32.15
CA ILE A 769 -40.11 -12.19 31.93
C ILE A 769 -41.14 -12.70 32.97
N ASN A 770 -41.07 -12.26 34.23
CA ASN A 770 -41.97 -12.69 35.31
C ASN A 770 -43.35 -11.98 35.33
N GLN A 771 -43.65 -11.10 34.37
CA GLN A 771 -44.99 -10.57 34.12
C GLN A 771 -45.72 -11.24 32.95
N THR A 772 -45.26 -12.40 32.49
CA THR A 772 -46.05 -13.23 31.56
C THR A 772 -47.04 -14.11 32.33
N VAL A 773 -48.28 -13.64 32.43
CA VAL A 773 -49.45 -14.49 32.72
C VAL A 773 -49.59 -15.50 31.57
N PRO A 774 -49.76 -16.81 31.85
CA PRO A 774 -50.08 -17.75 30.79
C PRO A 774 -51.59 -17.68 30.51
N ASN A 775 -51.98 -17.39 29.28
CA ASN A 775 -53.12 -18.08 28.67
C ASN A 775 -53.14 -17.88 27.15
N THR A 776 -53.20 -19.04 26.49
CA THR A 776 -53.81 -19.26 25.18
C THR A 776 -55.12 -18.47 25.03
N LEU A 777 -55.26 -17.69 23.96
CA LEU A 777 -56.53 -17.46 23.25
C LEU A 777 -56.28 -16.76 21.91
N ASP A 778 -56.86 -17.38 20.88
CA ASP A 778 -56.93 -17.09 19.45
C ASP A 778 -56.59 -15.69 18.93
N SER A 779 -55.74 -15.68 17.90
CA SER A 779 -55.48 -14.57 16.98
C SER A 779 -56.69 -14.12 16.16
N GLU A 780 -57.86 -14.76 16.29
CA GLU A 780 -59.10 -14.37 15.61
C GLU A 780 -59.97 -13.39 16.43
N VAL A 781 -59.81 -13.27 17.75
CA VAL A 781 -60.63 -12.36 18.59
C VAL A 781 -60.05 -10.95 18.70
N LEU A 782 -58.73 -10.77 18.49
CA LEU A 782 -58.08 -9.45 18.51
C LEU A 782 -58.32 -8.66 17.20
N ALA A 783 -58.51 -9.37 16.08
CA ALA A 783 -58.84 -8.76 14.80
C ALA A 783 -60.27 -8.18 14.78
N GLU A 784 -61.24 -8.81 15.46
CA GLU A 784 -62.62 -8.28 15.56
C GLU A 784 -62.73 -7.10 16.55
N LYS A 785 -61.88 -7.02 17.58
CA LYS A 785 -61.92 -5.94 18.57
C LYS A 785 -61.24 -4.64 18.07
N ILE A 786 -60.17 -4.75 17.29
CA ILE A 786 -59.52 -3.59 16.65
C ILE A 786 -60.41 -3.00 15.54
N VAL A 787 -61.17 -3.84 14.82
CA VAL A 787 -62.17 -3.37 13.84
C VAL A 787 -63.39 -2.76 14.54
N ALA A 788 -63.82 -3.27 15.70
CA ALA A 788 -64.93 -2.68 16.48
C ALA A 788 -64.57 -1.34 17.17
N ASP A 789 -63.33 -1.17 17.64
CA ASP A 789 -62.88 0.06 18.29
C ASP A 789 -62.51 1.17 17.29
N MET A 790 -62.06 0.82 16.07
CA MET A 790 -61.94 1.79 14.96
C MET A 790 -63.30 2.23 14.38
N VAL A 791 -64.36 1.43 14.55
CA VAL A 791 -65.73 1.78 14.13
C VAL A 791 -66.50 2.59 15.19
N ASN A 792 -66.12 2.50 16.47
CA ASN A 792 -66.77 3.26 17.56
C ASN A 792 -66.07 4.59 17.92
N GLY A 793 -64.83 4.83 17.48
CA GLY A 793 -64.14 6.11 17.65
C GLY A 793 -64.56 7.23 16.67
N LEU A 794 -65.39 6.92 15.67
CA LEU A 794 -65.87 7.87 14.65
C LEU A 794 -67.37 8.19 14.72
N LYS A 795 -68.06 7.83 15.82
CA LYS A 795 -69.44 8.25 16.09
C LYS A 795 -69.52 9.03 17.39
N ASN A 796 -69.34 10.35 17.28
CA ASN A 796 -69.72 11.46 18.19
C ASN A 796 -68.58 12.50 18.08
N THR A 797 -68.58 13.44 17.14
CA THR A 797 -69.61 14.48 16.96
C THR A 797 -69.70 14.98 15.51
N ASN A 798 -70.90 14.79 14.93
CA ASN A 798 -71.69 15.56 13.94
C ASN A 798 -71.06 16.82 13.29
N GLY A 799 -71.29 17.15 12.02
CA GLY A 799 -72.17 16.62 10.99
C GLY A 799 -72.35 17.65 9.85
N GLY A 800 -72.78 17.18 8.67
CA GLY A 800 -73.35 18.02 7.60
C GLY A 800 -72.83 17.76 6.18
N MET A 801 -73.54 16.90 5.44
CA MET A 801 -73.94 16.97 4.01
C MET A 801 -72.91 17.42 2.94
N SER A 802 -72.75 16.81 1.76
CA SER A 802 -73.56 15.86 0.98
C SER A 802 -72.79 15.44 -0.29
N GLU A 803 -73.06 14.21 -0.75
CA GLU A 803 -73.12 13.71 -2.15
C GLU A 803 -71.80 13.62 -2.97
N GLU A 804 -71.37 12.37 -3.24
CA GLU A 804 -71.48 11.65 -4.54
C GLU A 804 -70.28 11.98 -5.47
N THR A 805 -69.55 11.08 -6.12
CA THR A 805 -69.68 9.66 -6.44
C THR A 805 -68.34 9.13 -6.98
N ASN A 806 -68.13 7.82 -6.80
CA ASN A 806 -67.50 6.86 -7.72
C ASN A 806 -65.98 6.82 -8.00
N HIS A 807 -65.46 5.64 -7.60
CA HIS A 807 -64.62 4.69 -8.34
C HIS A 807 -63.16 5.06 -8.62
N SER A 808 -62.24 4.35 -7.94
CA SER A 808 -61.45 3.21 -8.46
C SER A 808 -60.31 3.70 -9.37
N SER A 809 -59.04 3.34 -9.20
CA SER A 809 -58.49 2.03 -8.87
C SER A 809 -56.96 2.11 -8.83
N LYS A 810 -56.35 1.26 -7.98
CA LYS A 810 -55.11 0.49 -8.18
C LYS A 810 -53.72 1.18 -8.28
N ALA A 811 -52.83 0.60 -7.45
CA ALA A 811 -51.38 0.41 -7.59
C ALA A 811 -50.53 1.68 -7.40
N LYS A 812 -49.57 1.75 -6.48
CA LYS A 812 -48.51 0.81 -6.09
C LYS A 812 -48.12 1.02 -4.63
#